data_AF-A0A3Q3MPC6-F1
#
_entry.id   AF-A0A3Q3MPC6-F1
#
_cell.length_a   1.000
_cell.length_b   1.000
_cell.length_c   1.000
_cell.angle_alpha   90.00
_cell.angle_beta   90.00
_cell.angle_gamma   90.00
#
_symmetry.space_group_name_H-M   'P 1'
#
loop_
_entity.id
_entity.type
_entity.pdbx_description
1 polymer ?
#
loop_
_entity_poly.entity_id
_entity_poly.type
_entity_poly.pdbx_seq_one_letter_code
_entity_poly.pdbx_strand_id
1 'polypeptide(L)'
;MDSHPPIQDPRRVYDDNEGVVYPGDQQSLRLRRVPSRVPNQNYPQFNWSSTPAEEDEEGTSGLSRDLKSSPLPMALKRAVRQVKEMQIPVVSKRDSWRQKKAKNLRKLKNNAREFIYIFALWNKSLQKIGGNFGGGVQSYFLLLRFLVLLNFVSFLLIAVFVIIPSIVFRSVGDSLVNTTGPEECMQYDPNPQGLVVFYNYFLDVLSGTGFLEYSYLFYGYYNNTMVDSSFSYNISLAYLFTAVFYFFFCLICITARMGTAARVAVATGGSTVGNYSMIVFTSWDYGCLGDRDTKLKQKNIHYQLQVDLEEEFMKKKTASLTLSKRIVLYSLRVMMGFVSLGLIGAAFYLIFWVTDFSQKQAKSGQSGILVLVYEYLPSIVITAGNFLVPLLCDQIALVERYSPSNTVIVALLRAVFLRLVSLGVLLFTLWRQITCEGGKSQSENCTLCHYNHDLYQCWETRVGQEMYKLTLFDLLINIAVLILVEFPRRMVVDNWSNKLTQWVGRQEFVVSSNVLGLVYSQTVVWTGALYCPLLPLINTIKFVIFFYCKRITLFNNCRPALKTFRSTTSTFFFLMVLLFGGGLATVVMVYSLAEIHPSFGCGPFRFFPSMWSIVPASFDGLSETTKEFLFFIGSQPFSIPLFVLFCVVMCYFIALASVYGKTVALLRAQLKLEGRDKQFLVKQIEELSRKLQIPDHTT
;
A
#
# COMPACT_ATOMS: atom_id res chain seq x y z
N MET A 1 34.65 29.62 -47.35
CA MET A 1 35.46 30.84 -47.15
C MET A 1 34.48 31.96 -46.77
N ASP A 2 33.88 31.99 -45.58
CA ASP A 2 34.36 31.69 -44.21
C ASP A 2 35.43 32.67 -43.72
N SER A 3 35.01 33.53 -42.80
CA SER A 3 35.81 34.53 -42.11
C SER A 3 35.36 34.64 -40.65
N HIS A 4 36.21 34.23 -39.70
CA HIS A 4 36.10 34.58 -38.28
C HIS A 4 37.40 34.25 -37.52
N PRO A 5 38.02 35.22 -36.83
CA PRO A 5 38.99 35.00 -35.76
C PRO A 5 38.34 35.12 -34.36
N PRO A 6 39.04 34.75 -33.26
CA PRO A 6 38.40 34.31 -32.02
C PRO A 6 38.18 35.39 -30.93
N ILE A 7 37.37 35.04 -29.93
CA ILE A 7 37.02 35.85 -28.75
C ILE A 7 38.01 35.61 -27.60
N GLN A 8 38.41 36.69 -26.91
CA GLN A 8 39.15 36.65 -25.64
C GLN A 8 38.23 36.88 -24.43
N ASP A 9 38.56 36.24 -23.32
CA ASP A 9 38.13 36.55 -21.94
C ASP A 9 39.34 37.24 -21.25
N PRO A 10 39.18 38.29 -20.42
CA PRO A 10 39.30 38.05 -18.97
C PRO A 10 38.56 39.03 -18.02
N ARG A 11 38.51 38.64 -16.74
CA ARG A 11 37.99 39.38 -15.56
C ARG A 11 38.84 40.59 -15.11
N ARG A 12 38.17 41.68 -14.69
CA ARG A 12 38.51 42.68 -13.61
C ARG A 12 37.18 43.28 -13.06
N VAL A 13 36.96 43.73 -11.81
CA VAL A 13 37.71 43.94 -10.53
C VAL A 13 38.33 45.35 -10.30
N TYR A 14 37.93 45.99 -9.17
CA TYR A 14 38.30 47.33 -8.61
C TYR A 14 37.82 48.56 -9.43
N ASP A 15 37.43 49.72 -8.85
CA ASP A 15 37.13 50.13 -7.46
C ASP A 15 36.17 51.37 -7.45
N ASP A 16 36.06 52.06 -6.30
CA ASP A 16 35.67 53.48 -6.06
C ASP A 16 34.28 53.85 -5.47
N ASN A 17 34.30 54.09 -4.16
CA ASN A 17 34.09 55.37 -3.44
C ASN A 17 32.77 56.19 -3.47
N GLU A 18 32.52 56.84 -2.31
CA GLU A 18 31.51 57.88 -2.02
C GLU A 18 30.01 57.46 -2.15
N GLY A 19 29.02 58.06 -1.48
CA GLY A 19 29.06 59.11 -0.45
C GLY A 19 27.69 59.79 -0.25
N VAL A 20 26.87 59.28 0.69
CA VAL A 20 25.77 59.98 1.39
C VAL A 20 24.47 60.35 0.60
N VAL A 21 23.36 60.45 1.37
CA VAL A 21 22.07 61.16 1.12
C VAL A 21 20.92 60.43 0.35
N TYR A 22 19.73 60.48 0.96
CA TYR A 22 18.42 60.13 0.40
C TYR A 22 17.83 61.22 -0.50
N PRO A 23 17.07 60.84 -1.53
CA PRO A 23 15.70 61.36 -1.73
C PRO A 23 14.68 60.21 -1.85
N GLY A 24 13.37 60.40 -1.69
CA GLY A 24 12.60 61.64 -1.73
C GLY A 24 11.54 61.54 -2.82
N ASP A 25 10.35 61.03 -2.45
CA ASP A 25 9.06 60.97 -3.17
C ASP A 25 9.00 61.01 -4.72
N GLN A 26 8.33 60.00 -5.28
CA GLN A 26 7.36 60.27 -6.35
C GLN A 26 6.12 59.36 -6.28
N GLN A 27 4.95 60.00 -6.17
CA GLN A 27 3.64 59.36 -6.08
C GLN A 27 3.17 58.80 -7.43
N SER A 28 2.35 57.74 -7.41
CA SER A 28 1.38 57.51 -8.48
C SER A 28 0.00 57.12 -7.94
N LEU A 29 -1.04 57.75 -8.49
CA LEU A 29 -2.40 57.77 -7.97
C LEU A 29 -3.28 56.68 -8.59
N ARG A 30 -4.15 56.07 -7.77
CA ARG A 30 -5.57 55.87 -8.13
C ARG A 30 -6.45 55.54 -6.92
N LEU A 31 -7.02 56.58 -6.30
CA LEU A 31 -8.16 56.45 -5.39
C LEU A 31 -9.37 55.86 -6.15
N ARG A 32 -10.09 54.91 -5.53
CA ARG A 32 -11.47 54.60 -5.92
C ARG A 32 -12.42 55.50 -5.12
N ARG A 33 -13.17 56.33 -5.84
CA ARG A 33 -14.16 57.30 -5.34
C ARG A 33 -15.28 56.60 -4.54
N VAL A 34 -15.58 57.12 -3.35
CA VAL A 34 -16.78 56.78 -2.57
C VAL A 34 -17.98 57.55 -3.13
N PRO A 35 -19.14 56.92 -3.43
CA PRO A 35 -20.36 57.63 -3.76
C PRO A 35 -21.03 58.23 -2.52
N SER A 36 -21.65 59.39 -2.70
CA SER A 36 -22.18 60.28 -1.66
C SER A 36 -23.41 59.73 -0.91
N ARG A 37 -23.56 60.16 0.35
CA ARG A 37 -24.82 60.06 1.09
C ARG A 37 -25.88 60.98 0.48
N VAL A 38 -26.99 60.41 0.05
CA VAL A 38 -28.32 61.07 0.05
C VAL A 38 -29.26 60.07 0.74
N PRO A 39 -30.08 60.49 1.72
CA PRO A 39 -30.93 59.55 2.45
C PRO A 39 -32.14 59.18 1.60
N ASN A 40 -32.40 57.88 1.44
CA ASN A 40 -33.72 57.42 1.03
C ASN A 40 -34.24 56.46 2.11
N GLN A 41 -35.34 56.86 2.76
CA GLN A 41 -35.98 56.06 3.79
C GLN A 41 -36.62 54.83 3.14
N ASN A 42 -36.22 53.63 3.57
CA ASN A 42 -37.04 52.42 3.56
C ASN A 42 -36.30 51.28 4.27
N TYR A 43 -36.43 51.22 5.60
CA TYR A 43 -36.17 50.00 6.35
C TYR A 43 -37.49 49.23 6.50
N PRO A 44 -37.55 47.93 6.17
CA PRO A 44 -38.72 47.13 6.52
C PRO A 44 -38.76 46.95 8.05
N GLN A 45 -39.75 47.59 8.68
CA GLN A 45 -39.99 47.50 10.11
C GLN A 45 -40.60 46.14 10.43
N PHE A 46 -39.78 45.20 10.92
CA PHE A 46 -40.27 43.88 11.28
C PHE A 46 -41.12 43.96 12.56
N ASN A 47 -42.41 43.65 12.41
CA ASN A 47 -43.33 43.63 13.55
C ASN A 47 -43.12 42.34 14.37
N TRP A 48 -43.00 42.47 15.69
CA TRP A 48 -42.73 41.35 16.60
C TRP A 48 -44.01 40.71 17.19
N SER A 49 -45.20 41.19 16.78
CA SER A 49 -46.49 40.79 17.34
C SER A 49 -47.37 39.98 16.38
N SER A 50 -46.83 38.93 15.76
CA SER A 50 -47.64 37.92 15.05
C SER A 50 -47.40 36.54 15.66
N THR A 51 -48.39 36.04 16.38
CA THR A 51 -48.48 34.63 16.79
C THR A 51 -48.47 33.75 15.53
N PRO A 52 -47.77 32.60 15.52
CA PRO A 52 -47.93 31.63 14.44
C PRO A 52 -49.34 31.04 14.49
N ALA A 53 -49.99 30.94 13.33
CA ALA A 53 -51.17 30.09 13.23
C ALA A 53 -50.75 28.63 13.46
N GLU A 54 -51.53 27.93 14.28
CA GLU A 54 -51.47 26.48 14.40
C GLU A 54 -52.04 25.85 13.13
N GLU A 55 -51.30 24.94 12.51
CA GLU A 55 -51.85 23.73 11.90
C GLU A 55 -50.70 22.72 11.62
N ASP A 56 -51.01 21.45 11.86
CA ASP A 56 -50.25 20.22 11.57
C ASP A 56 -48.93 19.95 12.32
N GLU A 57 -49.09 19.47 13.56
CA GLU A 57 -48.12 18.57 14.20
C GLU A 57 -48.08 17.20 13.50
N GLU A 58 -46.97 16.85 12.84
CA GLU A 58 -46.29 15.53 12.95
C GLU A 58 -44.98 15.53 12.13
N GLY A 59 -43.84 15.81 12.78
CA GLY A 59 -42.60 16.06 12.00
C GLY A 59 -41.30 16.19 12.78
N THR A 60 -40.82 15.08 13.35
CA THR A 60 -39.41 14.79 13.71
C THR A 60 -38.43 15.98 13.84
N SER A 61 -38.34 16.56 15.05
CA SER A 61 -37.22 17.38 15.58
C SER A 61 -36.25 17.99 14.53
N GLY A 62 -36.61 19.16 14.00
CA GLY A 62 -35.85 19.85 12.95
C GLY A 62 -34.36 20.02 13.27
N LEU A 63 -33.51 19.48 12.39
CA LEU A 63 -32.05 19.61 12.46
C LEU A 63 -31.65 21.09 12.44
N SER A 64 -31.05 21.56 13.54
CA SER A 64 -30.60 22.94 13.68
C SER A 64 -29.63 23.35 12.56
N ARG A 65 -30.09 24.17 11.61
CA ARG A 65 -29.24 24.72 10.53
C ARG A 65 -28.00 25.39 11.12
N ASP A 66 -26.85 24.96 10.64
CA ASP A 66 -25.55 25.33 11.19
C ASP A 66 -25.31 26.84 11.03
N LEU A 67 -25.19 27.59 12.13
CA LEU A 67 -25.08 29.07 12.10
C LEU A 67 -23.85 29.55 11.32
N LYS A 68 -22.89 28.65 11.09
CA LYS A 68 -21.68 28.90 10.33
C LYS A 68 -21.93 29.04 8.84
N SER A 69 -22.88 28.28 8.25
CA SER A 69 -23.16 28.27 6.81
C SER A 69 -24.19 29.32 6.35
N SER A 70 -24.89 30.00 7.26
CA SER A 70 -25.83 31.06 6.86
C SER A 70 -25.11 32.30 6.30
N PRO A 71 -25.65 33.00 5.29
CA PRO A 71 -25.06 34.22 4.72
C PRO A 71 -25.37 35.47 5.57
N LEU A 72 -25.09 35.41 6.88
CA LEU A 72 -25.32 36.51 7.82
C LEU A 72 -24.01 37.23 8.20
N PRO A 73 -24.03 38.57 8.40
CA PRO A 73 -22.89 39.33 8.90
C PRO A 73 -22.37 38.82 10.26
N MET A 74 -21.06 38.90 10.49
CA MET A 74 -20.40 38.38 11.70
C MET A 74 -20.93 38.97 13.01
N ALA A 75 -21.32 40.25 13.03
CA ALA A 75 -21.92 40.88 14.21
C ALA A 75 -23.26 40.23 14.57
N LEU A 76 -24.13 40.01 13.58
CA LEU A 76 -25.44 39.37 13.78
C LEU A 76 -25.30 37.90 14.20
N LYS A 77 -24.31 37.18 13.64
CA LYS A 77 -23.97 35.81 14.10
C LYS A 77 -23.50 35.76 15.56
N ARG A 78 -22.79 36.79 16.06
CA ARG A 78 -22.42 36.90 17.49
C ARG A 78 -23.64 37.17 18.36
N ALA A 79 -24.51 38.12 17.98
CA ALA A 79 -25.73 38.43 18.71
C ALA A 79 -26.68 37.21 18.82
N VAL A 80 -26.98 36.55 17.70
CA VAL A 80 -27.82 35.32 17.68
C VAL A 80 -27.20 34.19 18.51
N ARG A 81 -25.87 34.11 18.58
CA ARG A 81 -25.17 33.15 19.43
C ARG A 81 -25.30 33.50 20.92
N GLN A 82 -25.15 34.77 21.30
CA GLN A 82 -25.32 35.22 22.69
C GLN A 82 -26.75 34.97 23.19
N VAL A 83 -27.77 35.26 22.37
CA VAL A 83 -29.17 34.97 22.71
C VAL A 83 -29.40 33.46 22.89
N LYS A 84 -28.81 32.61 22.04
CA LYS A 84 -28.85 31.14 22.20
C LYS A 84 -28.06 30.61 23.39
N GLU A 85 -27.04 31.32 23.87
CA GLU A 85 -26.27 30.96 25.07
C GLU A 85 -27.01 31.41 26.36
N MET A 86 -27.92 32.39 26.28
CA MET A 86 -28.82 32.77 27.39
C MET A 86 -30.06 31.88 27.52
N GLN A 87 -30.58 31.34 26.41
CA GLN A 87 -31.66 30.33 26.44
C GLN A 87 -31.13 28.94 26.80
N ILE A 88 -30.96 28.67 28.08
CA ILE A 88 -30.70 27.33 28.62
C ILE A 88 -32.06 26.70 29.02
N PRO A 89 -32.68 25.85 28.18
CA PRO A 89 -33.84 25.08 28.61
C PRO A 89 -33.44 24.07 29.69
N VAL A 90 -34.35 23.79 30.63
CA VAL A 90 -34.13 22.79 31.69
C VAL A 90 -33.97 21.41 31.06
N VAL A 91 -32.72 20.91 31.03
CA VAL A 91 -32.36 19.70 30.26
C VAL A 91 -32.80 18.43 30.99
N SER A 92 -33.68 17.64 30.37
CA SER A 92 -34.08 16.32 30.87
C SER A 92 -32.90 15.37 31.05
N LYS A 93 -32.99 14.43 32.01
CA LYS A 93 -31.95 13.41 32.29
C LYS A 93 -31.51 12.65 31.03
N ARG A 94 -32.42 12.45 30.07
CA ARG A 94 -32.15 11.75 28.78
C ARG A 94 -31.24 12.55 27.84
N ASP A 95 -31.38 13.87 27.81
CA ASP A 95 -30.59 14.75 26.94
C ASP A 95 -29.23 15.08 27.55
N SER A 96 -29.17 15.18 28.88
CA SER A 96 -27.91 15.16 29.64
C SER A 96 -27.08 13.90 29.34
N TRP A 97 -27.70 12.72 29.28
CA TRP A 97 -27.04 11.47 28.87
C TRP A 97 -26.59 11.48 27.39
N ARG A 98 -27.43 11.96 26.46
CA ARG A 98 -27.06 12.13 25.04
C ARG A 98 -25.88 13.10 24.88
N GLN A 99 -25.86 14.22 25.58
CA GLN A 99 -24.74 15.16 25.58
C GLN A 99 -23.47 14.56 26.19
N LYS A 100 -23.55 13.80 27.30
CA LYS A 100 -22.41 13.05 27.84
C LYS A 100 -21.84 12.05 26.82
N LYS A 101 -22.70 11.28 26.14
CA LYS A 101 -22.28 10.33 25.09
C LYS A 101 -21.63 11.06 23.91
N ALA A 102 -22.19 12.18 23.45
CA ALA A 102 -21.59 13.01 22.41
C ALA A 102 -20.26 13.66 22.82
N LYS A 103 -20.12 14.10 24.08
CA LYS A 103 -18.88 14.67 24.64
C LYS A 103 -17.79 13.59 24.76
N ASN A 104 -18.13 12.39 25.23
CA ASN A 104 -17.22 11.25 25.27
C ASN A 104 -16.81 10.80 23.86
N LEU A 105 -17.74 10.77 22.90
CA LEU A 105 -17.43 10.44 21.50
C LEU A 105 -16.51 11.49 20.85
N ARG A 106 -16.68 12.79 21.17
CA ARG A 106 -15.74 13.86 20.76
C ARG A 106 -14.38 13.72 21.45
N LYS A 107 -14.33 13.35 22.74
CA LYS A 107 -13.07 13.10 23.45
C LYS A 107 -12.34 11.89 22.86
N LEU A 108 -13.02 10.78 22.64
CA LEU A 108 -12.48 9.59 21.95
C LEU A 108 -11.97 9.95 20.54
N LYS A 109 -12.74 10.72 19.76
CA LYS A 109 -12.32 11.20 18.43
C LYS A 109 -11.09 12.10 18.48
N ASN A 110 -10.96 12.95 19.50
CA ASN A 110 -9.79 13.82 19.68
C ASN A 110 -8.57 13.02 20.12
N ASN A 111 -8.70 12.13 21.11
CA ASN A 111 -7.63 11.21 21.52
C ASN A 111 -7.19 10.33 20.33
N ALA A 112 -8.12 9.78 19.56
CA ALA A 112 -7.81 9.04 18.34
C ALA A 112 -7.09 9.92 17.29
N ARG A 113 -7.43 11.22 17.22
CA ARG A 113 -6.75 12.18 16.33
C ARG A 113 -5.33 12.53 16.80
N GLU A 114 -5.08 12.53 18.11
CA GLU A 114 -3.74 12.67 18.70
C GLU A 114 -2.90 11.41 18.50
N PHE A 115 -3.47 10.21 18.68
CA PHE A 115 -2.84 8.94 18.27
C PHE A 115 -2.53 8.92 16.76
N ILE A 116 -3.44 9.41 15.90
CA ILE A 116 -3.18 9.61 14.46
C ILE A 116 -2.05 10.63 14.22
N TYR A 117 -1.82 11.57 15.13
CA TYR A 117 -0.70 12.51 15.08
C TYR A 117 0.63 11.86 15.48
N ILE A 118 0.64 10.90 16.42
CA ILE A 118 1.79 10.02 16.67
C ILE A 118 2.08 9.18 15.40
N PHE A 119 1.03 8.70 14.73
CA PHE A 119 1.14 8.05 13.40
C PHE A 119 1.42 9.00 12.23
N ALA A 120 1.61 10.31 12.45
CA ALA A 120 2.03 11.27 11.43
C ALA A 120 3.55 11.22 11.12
N LEU A 121 4.18 10.07 11.42
CA LEU A 121 5.58 9.77 11.18
C LEU A 121 6.00 10.22 9.76
N TRP A 122 7.17 10.86 9.72
CA TRP A 122 7.84 11.34 8.51
C TRP A 122 7.09 12.35 7.61
N ASN A 123 5.97 12.96 8.02
CA ASN A 123 5.23 13.93 7.19
C ASN A 123 6.12 15.01 6.53
N LYS A 124 7.03 15.64 7.30
CA LYS A 124 8.01 16.62 6.77
C LYS A 124 8.95 16.01 5.71
N SER A 125 9.38 14.76 5.90
CA SER A 125 10.23 14.06 4.94
C SER A 125 9.48 13.70 3.66
N LEU A 126 8.21 13.27 3.76
CA LEU A 126 7.38 12.97 2.60
C LEU A 126 7.09 14.24 1.78
N GLN A 127 6.84 15.38 2.42
CA GLN A 127 6.70 16.67 1.74
C GLN A 127 7.99 17.06 1.00
N LYS A 128 9.16 16.96 1.65
CA LYS A 128 10.45 17.25 1.02
C LYS A 128 10.78 16.31 -0.16
N ILE A 129 10.41 15.03 -0.05
CA ILE A 129 10.56 14.05 -1.14
C ILE A 129 9.64 14.39 -2.31
N GLY A 130 8.36 14.70 -2.04
CA GLY A 130 7.39 15.08 -3.06
C GLY A 130 7.75 16.38 -3.80
N GLY A 131 8.29 17.38 -3.09
CA GLY A 131 8.78 18.62 -3.70
C GLY A 131 9.98 18.40 -4.64
N ASN A 132 10.97 17.61 -4.22
CA ASN A 132 12.21 17.44 -4.98
C ASN A 132 12.14 16.39 -6.10
N PHE A 133 11.35 15.33 -5.93
CA PHE A 133 11.32 14.16 -6.82
C PHE A 133 9.94 13.83 -7.40
N GLY A 134 8.93 14.65 -7.08
CA GLY A 134 7.59 14.54 -7.62
C GLY A 134 6.69 13.51 -6.92
N GLY A 135 5.38 13.61 -7.22
CA GLY A 135 4.34 12.79 -6.58
C GLY A 135 4.46 11.28 -6.81
N GLY A 136 5.08 10.84 -7.92
CA GLY A 136 5.30 9.41 -8.19
C GLY A 136 6.21 8.74 -7.15
N VAL A 137 7.32 9.39 -6.80
CA VAL A 137 8.23 8.94 -5.74
C VAL A 137 7.58 9.10 -4.37
N GLN A 138 6.83 10.18 -4.14
CA GLN A 138 6.06 10.36 -2.91
C GLN A 138 5.04 9.23 -2.66
N SER A 139 4.38 8.71 -3.71
CA SER A 139 3.47 7.57 -3.61
C SER A 139 4.13 6.31 -3.06
N TYR A 140 5.41 6.05 -3.37
CA TYR A 140 6.17 4.94 -2.80
C TYR A 140 6.36 5.10 -1.28
N PHE A 141 6.81 6.25 -0.81
CA PHE A 141 7.00 6.49 0.63
C PHE A 141 5.67 6.56 1.40
N LEU A 142 4.58 6.98 0.75
CA LEU A 142 3.21 6.89 1.30
C LEU A 142 2.76 5.44 1.47
N LEU A 143 3.03 4.58 0.50
CA LEU A 143 2.74 3.14 0.57
C LEU A 143 3.60 2.47 1.64
N LEU A 144 4.91 2.73 1.66
CA LEU A 144 5.84 2.20 2.67
C LEU A 144 5.40 2.56 4.09
N ARG A 145 5.03 3.83 4.34
CA ARG A 145 4.48 4.24 5.63
C ARG A 145 3.18 3.51 5.96
N PHE A 146 2.27 3.33 5.00
CA PHE A 146 1.05 2.56 5.23
C PHE A 146 1.36 1.11 5.62
N LEU A 147 2.33 0.47 4.99
CA LEU A 147 2.76 -0.89 5.32
C LEU A 147 3.43 -0.97 6.71
N VAL A 148 4.28 -0.02 7.09
CA VAL A 148 4.83 0.07 8.47
C VAL A 148 3.70 0.08 9.50
N LEU A 149 2.69 0.94 9.29
CA LEU A 149 1.54 1.02 10.20
C LEU A 149 0.69 -0.27 10.19
N LEU A 150 0.51 -0.89 9.03
CA LEU A 150 -0.27 -2.12 8.89
C LEU A 150 0.37 -3.27 9.66
N ASN A 151 1.67 -3.50 9.49
CA ASN A 151 2.40 -4.56 10.18
C ASN A 151 2.51 -4.29 11.68
N PHE A 152 2.70 -3.03 12.10
CA PHE A 152 2.76 -2.67 13.52
C PHE A 152 1.44 -2.94 14.24
N VAL A 153 0.30 -2.51 13.67
CA VAL A 153 -1.03 -2.78 14.27
C VAL A 153 -1.35 -4.28 14.23
N SER A 154 -0.94 -4.97 13.18
CA SER A 154 -1.08 -6.43 13.09
C SER A 154 -0.24 -7.19 14.13
N PHE A 155 0.99 -6.74 14.40
CA PHE A 155 1.79 -7.27 15.49
C PHE A 155 1.11 -7.02 16.85
N LEU A 156 0.59 -5.82 17.10
CA LEU A 156 -0.13 -5.54 18.36
C LEU A 156 -1.36 -6.44 18.55
N LEU A 157 -2.09 -6.72 17.48
CA LEU A 157 -3.21 -7.64 17.45
C LEU A 157 -2.76 -9.06 17.86
N ILE A 158 -1.71 -9.60 17.22
CA ILE A 158 -1.14 -10.91 17.57
C ILE A 158 -0.56 -10.92 19.00
N ALA A 159 0.09 -9.83 19.43
CA ALA A 159 0.66 -9.72 20.76
C ALA A 159 -0.40 -9.75 21.86
N VAL A 160 -1.52 -9.05 21.67
CA VAL A 160 -2.62 -9.00 22.65
C VAL A 160 -3.37 -10.32 22.77
N PHE A 161 -3.62 -11.02 21.67
CA PHE A 161 -4.45 -12.24 21.68
C PHE A 161 -3.67 -13.56 21.70
N VAL A 162 -2.38 -13.58 21.40
CA VAL A 162 -1.59 -14.83 21.35
C VAL A 162 -0.37 -14.77 22.27
N ILE A 163 0.48 -13.74 22.12
CA ILE A 163 1.78 -13.70 22.82
C ILE A 163 1.62 -13.39 24.31
N ILE A 164 0.83 -12.36 24.67
CA ILE A 164 0.62 -11.99 26.08
C ILE A 164 -0.13 -13.10 26.84
N PRO A 165 -1.23 -13.69 26.33
CA PRO A 165 -1.86 -14.85 26.96
C PRO A 165 -0.93 -16.04 27.13
N SER A 166 -0.10 -16.38 26.14
CA SER A 166 0.82 -17.52 26.26
C SER A 166 2.00 -17.28 27.21
N ILE A 167 2.40 -16.02 27.45
CA ILE A 167 3.32 -15.65 28.53
C ILE A 167 2.65 -15.81 29.89
N VAL A 168 1.44 -15.24 30.07
CA VAL A 168 0.75 -15.21 31.36
C VAL A 168 0.32 -16.62 31.78
N PHE A 169 -0.35 -17.36 30.91
CA PHE A 169 -0.97 -18.64 31.29
C PHE A 169 0.03 -19.81 31.41
N ARG A 170 1.18 -19.74 30.73
CA ARG A 170 2.26 -20.72 30.93
C ARG A 170 2.86 -20.69 32.34
N SER A 171 2.63 -19.62 33.11
CA SER A 171 3.01 -19.55 34.53
C SER A 171 2.01 -20.19 35.50
N VAL A 172 0.86 -20.69 35.02
CA VAL A 172 -0.31 -21.04 35.85
C VAL A 172 -0.63 -22.54 35.88
N GLY A 173 -0.13 -23.37 34.94
CA GLY A 173 -0.35 -24.82 35.01
C GLY A 173 0.43 -25.68 34.03
N ASP A 174 1.13 -26.68 34.58
CA ASP A 174 1.46 -27.93 33.89
C ASP A 174 0.27 -28.90 34.03
N SER A 175 -0.59 -28.93 33.02
CA SER A 175 -1.59 -30.00 32.86
C SER A 175 -1.34 -30.72 31.55
N LEU A 176 -0.61 -31.85 31.62
CA LEU A 176 -0.51 -32.78 30.49
C LEU A 176 -1.92 -33.25 30.11
N VAL A 177 -2.33 -32.96 28.88
CA VAL A 177 -3.53 -33.56 28.28
C VAL A 177 -3.19 -35.01 27.94
N ASN A 178 -4.12 -35.95 28.22
CA ASN A 178 -3.94 -37.37 27.95
C ASN A 178 -3.46 -37.62 26.51
N THR A 179 -2.29 -38.26 26.41
CA THR A 179 -1.56 -38.43 25.17
C THR A 179 -2.18 -39.52 24.30
N THR A 180 -2.88 -39.13 23.22
CA THR A 180 -3.54 -40.07 22.27
C THR A 180 -2.81 -40.22 20.94
N GLY A 181 -1.64 -39.60 20.77
CA GLY A 181 -0.82 -39.72 19.57
C GLY A 181 0.23 -40.84 19.64
N PRO A 182 0.76 -41.31 18.50
CA PRO A 182 1.88 -42.24 18.44
C PRO A 182 3.17 -41.62 19.00
N GLU A 183 3.84 -42.32 19.93
CA GLU A 183 5.01 -41.80 20.66
C GLU A 183 6.16 -41.33 19.76
N GLU A 184 6.44 -42.08 18.69
CA GLU A 184 7.49 -41.77 17.72
C GLU A 184 7.30 -40.41 17.02
N CYS A 185 6.05 -39.98 16.79
CA CYS A 185 5.73 -38.71 16.14
C CYS A 185 5.73 -37.50 17.10
N MET A 186 5.84 -37.75 18.41
CA MET A 186 5.81 -36.71 19.45
C MET A 186 7.20 -36.24 19.88
N GLN A 187 8.27 -36.89 19.41
CA GLN A 187 9.64 -36.54 19.74
C GLN A 187 10.09 -35.26 19.01
N TYR A 188 10.04 -34.13 19.71
CA TYR A 188 10.58 -32.85 19.26
C TYR A 188 11.54 -32.29 20.32
N ASP A 189 12.84 -32.34 20.03
CA ASP A 189 13.88 -31.70 20.85
C ASP A 189 14.58 -30.60 20.02
N PRO A 190 14.16 -29.34 20.16
CA PRO A 190 14.75 -28.22 19.41
C PRO A 190 16.13 -27.78 19.93
N ASN A 191 16.67 -28.38 21.01
CA ASN A 191 17.94 -27.95 21.59
C ASN A 191 18.80 -29.14 22.09
N PRO A 192 19.70 -29.69 21.24
CA PRO A 192 20.63 -30.71 21.69
C PRO A 192 21.53 -30.19 22.82
N GLN A 193 21.62 -30.94 23.91
CA GLN A 193 22.40 -30.55 25.09
C GLN A 193 23.91 -30.54 24.77
N GLY A 194 24.52 -29.35 24.70
CA GLY A 194 25.94 -29.22 24.41
C GLY A 194 26.50 -27.80 24.56
N LEU A 195 27.82 -27.69 24.65
CA LEU A 195 28.53 -26.41 24.70
C LEU A 195 28.72 -25.86 23.28
N VAL A 196 27.92 -24.86 22.91
CA VAL A 196 27.87 -24.33 21.54
C VAL A 196 28.84 -23.15 21.36
N VAL A 197 29.62 -23.14 20.26
CA VAL A 197 30.60 -22.08 19.97
C VAL A 197 29.91 -20.75 19.64
N PHE A 198 30.47 -19.61 20.10
CA PHE A 198 29.83 -18.28 19.99
C PHE A 198 29.32 -17.92 18.57
N TYR A 199 30.05 -18.26 17.50
CA TYR A 199 29.63 -17.92 16.15
C TYR A 199 28.36 -18.67 15.71
N ASN A 200 28.03 -19.82 16.31
CA ASN A 200 26.80 -20.54 16.01
C ASN A 200 25.56 -19.75 16.47
N TYR A 201 25.61 -18.98 17.57
CA TYR A 201 24.50 -18.08 17.92
C TYR A 201 24.22 -17.04 16.83
N PHE A 202 25.26 -16.57 16.11
CA PHE A 202 25.06 -15.70 14.96
C PHE A 202 24.50 -16.45 13.75
N LEU A 203 24.91 -17.70 13.52
CA LEU A 203 24.32 -18.55 12.49
C LEU A 203 22.84 -18.88 12.79
N ASP A 204 22.51 -19.21 14.04
CA ASP A 204 21.14 -19.42 14.54
C ASP A 204 20.27 -18.17 14.34
N VAL A 205 20.82 -16.97 14.53
CA VAL A 205 20.13 -15.71 14.21
C VAL A 205 19.89 -15.54 12.70
N LEU A 206 20.71 -16.11 11.83
CA LEU A 206 20.48 -16.07 10.39
C LEU A 206 19.45 -17.14 9.96
N SER A 207 19.65 -18.40 10.36
CA SER A 207 18.78 -19.52 10.00
C SER A 207 17.40 -19.49 10.67
N GLY A 208 17.32 -18.95 11.89
CA GLY A 208 16.17 -19.09 12.78
C GLY A 208 16.14 -20.41 13.57
N THR A 209 17.29 -21.09 13.71
CA THR A 209 17.42 -22.38 14.41
C THR A 209 17.88 -22.22 15.86
N GLY A 210 18.03 -23.34 16.58
CA GLY A 210 18.64 -23.39 17.91
C GLY A 210 17.87 -22.57 18.93
N PHE A 211 18.53 -21.61 19.58
CA PHE A 211 17.90 -20.81 20.64
C PHE A 211 16.69 -19.98 20.15
N LEU A 212 16.64 -19.62 18.87
CA LEU A 212 15.48 -18.89 18.30
C LEU A 212 14.30 -19.82 18.05
N GLU A 213 14.55 -21.08 17.74
CA GLU A 213 13.52 -22.11 17.57
C GLU A 213 12.73 -22.32 18.88
N TYR A 214 13.43 -22.32 20.01
CA TYR A 214 12.84 -22.28 21.34
C TYR A 214 12.43 -20.86 21.80
N SER A 215 11.68 -20.13 20.98
CA SER A 215 11.16 -18.80 21.35
C SER A 215 9.78 -18.49 20.76
N TYR A 216 9.11 -17.48 21.33
CA TYR A 216 7.81 -16.95 20.84
C TYR A 216 7.82 -16.52 19.35
N LEU A 217 9.00 -16.44 18.71
CA LEU A 217 9.17 -16.16 17.29
C LEU A 217 8.47 -17.20 16.39
N PHE A 218 8.47 -18.47 16.78
CA PHE A 218 7.96 -19.57 15.95
C PHE A 218 6.78 -20.30 16.59
N TYR A 219 5.95 -20.89 15.73
CA TYR A 219 4.75 -21.65 16.07
C TYR A 219 5.01 -22.80 17.06
N GLY A 220 6.13 -23.53 16.93
CA GLY A 220 6.41 -24.71 17.74
C GLY A 220 6.51 -24.46 19.25
N TYR A 221 6.80 -23.23 19.67
CA TYR A 221 6.90 -22.82 21.08
C TYR A 221 5.54 -22.69 21.80
N TYR A 222 4.44 -22.55 21.05
CA TYR A 222 3.10 -22.41 21.61
C TYR A 222 2.52 -23.81 21.90
N ASN A 223 1.94 -23.99 23.09
CA ASN A 223 1.36 -25.28 23.52
C ASN A 223 -0.17 -25.28 23.40
N ASN A 224 -0.75 -26.48 23.38
CA ASN A 224 -2.19 -26.75 23.31
C ASN A 224 -2.91 -26.61 24.67
N THR A 225 -2.48 -25.67 25.53
CA THR A 225 -3.03 -25.51 26.88
C THR A 225 -4.43 -24.89 26.85
N MET A 226 -5.38 -25.57 27.48
CA MET A 226 -6.65 -25.02 27.92
C MET A 226 -6.55 -24.72 29.41
N VAL A 227 -6.66 -23.44 29.79
CA VAL A 227 -6.52 -23.02 31.19
C VAL A 227 -7.83 -23.28 31.92
N ASP A 228 -7.86 -24.21 32.86
CA ASP A 228 -9.05 -24.50 33.66
C ASP A 228 -8.95 -23.83 35.05
N SER A 229 -9.26 -22.54 35.04
CA SER A 229 -9.66 -21.77 36.23
C SER A 229 -10.91 -20.96 35.87
N SER A 230 -11.36 -20.02 36.71
CA SER A 230 -12.65 -19.31 36.52
C SER A 230 -12.86 -18.59 35.18
N PHE A 231 -11.82 -18.45 34.35
CA PHE A 231 -11.90 -18.10 32.94
C PHE A 231 -11.15 -19.13 32.09
N SER A 232 -11.87 -19.87 31.24
CA SER A 232 -11.25 -20.78 30.28
C SER A 232 -10.72 -20.05 29.05
N TYR A 233 -9.41 -20.16 28.82
CA TYR A 233 -8.75 -19.62 27.64
C TYR A 233 -8.08 -20.73 26.83
N ASN A 234 -8.64 -21.03 25.66
CA ASN A 234 -8.07 -21.99 24.72
C ASN A 234 -7.11 -21.26 23.77
N ILE A 235 -5.80 -21.46 23.96
CA ILE A 235 -4.76 -20.77 23.15
C ILE A 235 -4.88 -21.15 21.67
N SER A 236 -5.20 -22.40 21.34
CA SER A 236 -5.33 -22.89 19.96
C SER A 236 -6.47 -22.20 19.22
N LEU A 237 -7.64 -22.10 19.84
CA LEU A 237 -8.79 -21.39 19.29
C LEU A 237 -8.51 -19.88 19.13
N ALA A 238 -7.87 -19.27 20.13
CA ALA A 238 -7.42 -17.88 20.06
C ALA A 238 -6.41 -17.66 18.92
N TYR A 239 -5.46 -18.58 18.72
CA TYR A 239 -4.46 -18.53 17.65
C TYR A 239 -5.13 -18.52 16.27
N LEU A 240 -6.08 -19.44 16.04
CA LEU A 240 -6.81 -19.55 14.78
C LEU A 240 -7.64 -18.28 14.50
N PHE A 241 -8.45 -17.83 15.45
CA PHE A 241 -9.26 -16.62 15.26
C PHE A 241 -8.40 -15.35 15.11
N THR A 242 -7.26 -15.27 15.80
CA THR A 242 -6.30 -14.17 15.66
C THR A 242 -5.71 -14.13 14.26
N ALA A 243 -5.31 -15.28 13.71
CA ALA A 243 -4.80 -15.39 12.34
C ALA A 243 -5.86 -14.99 11.31
N VAL A 244 -7.07 -15.55 11.40
CA VAL A 244 -8.20 -15.22 10.52
C VAL A 244 -8.54 -13.72 10.59
N PHE A 245 -8.65 -13.17 11.80
CA PHE A 245 -8.94 -11.75 12.02
C PHE A 245 -7.83 -10.83 11.50
N TYR A 246 -6.56 -11.23 11.63
CA TYR A 246 -5.40 -10.52 11.05
C TYR A 246 -5.51 -10.39 9.52
N PHE A 247 -5.86 -11.46 8.82
CA PHE A 247 -6.05 -11.43 7.36
C PHE A 247 -7.24 -10.54 6.96
N PHE A 248 -8.39 -10.69 7.63
CA PHE A 248 -9.55 -9.81 7.38
C PHE A 248 -9.25 -8.34 7.67
N PHE A 249 -8.56 -8.03 8.78
CA PHE A 249 -8.12 -6.68 9.13
C PHE A 249 -7.21 -6.08 8.05
N CYS A 250 -6.24 -6.87 7.54
CA CYS A 250 -5.37 -6.44 6.45
C CYS A 250 -6.14 -6.15 5.17
N LEU A 251 -7.07 -7.03 4.79
CA LEU A 251 -7.90 -6.88 3.60
C LEU A 251 -8.82 -5.65 3.70
N ILE A 252 -9.46 -5.41 4.86
CA ILE A 252 -10.27 -4.22 5.11
C ILE A 252 -9.42 -2.94 5.02
N CYS A 253 -8.22 -2.94 5.60
CA CYS A 253 -7.32 -1.77 5.54
C CYS A 253 -6.87 -1.45 4.10
N ILE A 254 -6.55 -2.47 3.29
CA ILE A 254 -6.14 -2.31 1.89
C ILE A 254 -7.31 -1.84 1.04
N THR A 255 -8.47 -2.50 1.15
CA THR A 255 -9.67 -2.16 0.36
C THR A 255 -10.20 -0.77 0.70
N ALA A 256 -10.19 -0.34 1.97
CA ALA A 256 -10.56 1.01 2.37
C ALA A 256 -9.60 2.07 1.78
N ARG A 257 -8.27 1.85 1.86
CA ARG A 257 -7.26 2.71 1.21
C ARG A 257 -7.46 2.75 -0.30
N MET A 258 -7.66 1.59 -0.93
CA MET A 258 -7.88 1.45 -2.36
C MET A 258 -9.16 2.17 -2.82
N GLY A 259 -10.25 2.10 -2.05
CA GLY A 259 -11.48 2.84 -2.32
C GLY A 259 -11.26 4.36 -2.33
N THR A 260 -10.47 4.90 -1.39
CA THR A 260 -10.10 6.33 -1.41
C THR A 260 -9.22 6.69 -2.61
N ALA A 261 -8.25 5.84 -2.96
CA ALA A 261 -7.39 6.04 -4.13
C ALA A 261 -8.17 5.94 -5.44
N ALA A 262 -9.09 4.98 -5.56
CA ALA A 262 -9.97 4.77 -6.71
C ALA A 262 -10.88 5.97 -6.93
N ARG A 263 -11.51 6.52 -5.87
CA ARG A 263 -12.32 7.74 -5.99
C ARG A 263 -11.51 8.92 -6.55
N VAL A 264 -10.28 9.11 -6.09
CA VAL A 264 -9.37 10.16 -6.62
C VAL A 264 -8.95 9.85 -8.06
N ALA A 265 -8.62 8.60 -8.38
CA ALA A 265 -8.22 8.16 -9.71
C ALA A 265 -9.35 8.26 -10.74
N VAL A 266 -10.61 8.00 -10.37
CA VAL A 266 -11.79 8.16 -11.23
C VAL A 266 -12.18 9.63 -11.38
N ALA A 267 -12.09 10.42 -10.30
CA ALA A 267 -12.34 11.87 -10.37
C ALA A 267 -11.33 12.59 -11.28
N THR A 268 -10.04 12.20 -11.24
CA THR A 268 -8.98 12.77 -12.09
C THR A 268 -8.85 12.08 -13.46
N GLY A 269 -9.20 10.80 -13.59
CA GLY A 269 -9.19 10.06 -14.84
C GLY A 269 -10.36 10.39 -15.78
N GLY A 270 -11.38 11.09 -15.26
CA GLY A 270 -12.55 11.51 -16.03
C GLY A 270 -12.36 12.76 -16.91
N SER A 271 -11.21 13.45 -16.84
CA SER A 271 -10.87 14.49 -17.82
C SER A 271 -10.42 13.83 -19.12
N THR A 272 -11.23 13.98 -20.16
CA THR A 272 -10.88 13.54 -21.52
C THR A 272 -9.51 14.07 -21.94
N VAL A 273 -8.72 13.18 -22.54
CA VAL A 273 -7.43 13.44 -23.19
C VAL A 273 -7.47 14.75 -23.99
N GLY A 274 -6.40 15.56 -23.88
CA GLY A 274 -6.13 16.65 -24.84
C GLY A 274 -6.28 18.09 -24.34
N ASN A 275 -6.57 18.35 -23.07
CA ASN A 275 -6.63 19.73 -22.55
C ASN A 275 -5.25 20.24 -22.08
N TYR A 276 -4.29 20.31 -23.01
CA TYR A 276 -2.94 20.85 -22.77
C TYR A 276 -2.98 22.29 -22.19
N SER A 277 -3.97 23.08 -22.62
CA SER A 277 -4.32 24.39 -22.05
C SER A 277 -4.54 24.32 -20.54
N MET A 278 -5.33 23.35 -20.06
CA MET A 278 -5.57 23.15 -18.63
C MET A 278 -4.27 22.83 -17.89
N ILE A 279 -3.38 22.00 -18.45
CA ILE A 279 -2.07 21.74 -17.85
C ILE A 279 -1.27 23.04 -17.75
N VAL A 280 -1.15 23.81 -18.83
CA VAL A 280 -0.39 25.07 -18.83
C VAL A 280 -0.97 26.09 -17.85
N PHE A 281 -2.29 26.33 -17.86
CA PHE A 281 -2.93 27.34 -17.02
C PHE A 281 -3.10 26.94 -15.54
N THR A 282 -3.20 25.64 -15.21
CA THR A 282 -3.34 25.17 -13.81
C THR A 282 -2.03 24.72 -13.17
N SER A 283 -0.95 24.60 -13.94
CA SER A 283 0.37 24.26 -13.40
C SER A 283 1.14 25.46 -12.84
N TRP A 284 0.69 26.69 -13.11
CA TRP A 284 1.21 27.89 -12.46
C TRP A 284 0.88 27.89 -10.96
N ASP A 285 1.89 28.12 -10.14
CA ASP A 285 1.78 28.09 -8.68
C ASP A 285 2.49 29.32 -8.11
N TYR A 286 1.69 30.28 -7.62
CA TYR A 286 2.19 31.52 -7.02
C TYR A 286 2.95 31.30 -5.70
N GLY A 287 2.96 30.07 -5.14
CA GLY A 287 3.76 29.71 -3.97
C GLY A 287 5.24 29.42 -4.26
N CYS A 288 5.67 29.37 -5.53
CA CYS A 288 7.07 29.12 -5.90
C CYS A 288 7.95 30.36 -5.66
N LEU A 289 8.50 30.47 -4.46
CA LEU A 289 9.26 31.64 -3.97
C LEU A 289 10.77 31.66 -4.32
N GLY A 290 11.30 30.67 -5.03
CA GLY A 290 12.74 30.56 -5.29
C GLY A 290 13.09 30.00 -6.67
N ASP A 291 14.20 30.50 -7.25
CA ASP A 291 14.70 30.16 -8.61
C ASP A 291 14.91 28.65 -8.84
N ARG A 292 15.31 27.91 -7.80
CA ARG A 292 15.47 26.46 -7.88
C ARG A 292 14.13 25.73 -8.05
N ASP A 293 13.09 26.20 -7.36
CA ASP A 293 11.78 25.57 -7.35
C ASP A 293 10.97 25.94 -8.60
N THR A 294 11.10 27.18 -9.09
CA THR A 294 10.53 27.60 -10.38
C THR A 294 11.17 26.82 -11.54
N LYS A 295 12.50 26.68 -11.60
CA LYS A 295 13.20 25.86 -12.61
C LYS A 295 12.81 24.39 -12.53
N LEU A 296 12.59 23.83 -11.32
CA LEU A 296 12.14 22.46 -11.15
C LEU A 296 10.68 22.27 -11.63
N LYS A 297 9.80 23.22 -11.30
CA LYS A 297 8.40 23.25 -11.77
C LYS A 297 8.32 23.34 -13.30
N GLN A 298 9.11 24.23 -13.91
CA GLN A 298 9.20 24.40 -15.37
C GLN A 298 9.65 23.10 -16.07
N LYS A 299 10.70 22.46 -15.56
CA LYS A 299 11.18 21.17 -16.08
C LYS A 299 10.12 20.06 -15.95
N ASN A 300 9.42 20.00 -14.82
CA ASN A 300 8.35 19.03 -14.60
C ASN A 300 7.20 19.20 -15.62
N ILE A 301 6.76 20.44 -15.86
CA ILE A 301 5.74 20.76 -16.87
C ILE A 301 6.22 20.36 -18.28
N HIS A 302 7.47 20.69 -18.63
CA HIS A 302 8.06 20.32 -19.92
C HIS A 302 8.05 18.80 -20.13
N TYR A 303 8.56 18.01 -19.17
CA TYR A 303 8.59 16.55 -19.30
C TYR A 303 7.19 15.94 -19.34
N GLN A 304 6.24 16.46 -18.56
CA GLN A 304 4.86 15.98 -18.60
C GLN A 304 4.23 16.20 -19.99
N LEU A 305 4.36 17.41 -20.55
CA LEU A 305 3.83 17.71 -21.90
C LEU A 305 4.54 16.89 -22.99
N GLN A 306 5.86 16.71 -22.89
CA GLN A 306 6.64 15.89 -23.83
C GLN A 306 6.13 14.44 -23.85
N VAL A 307 5.94 13.82 -22.68
CA VAL A 307 5.46 12.43 -22.58
C VAL A 307 4.03 12.29 -23.14
N ASP A 308 3.13 13.23 -22.83
CA ASP A 308 1.76 13.22 -23.37
C ASP A 308 1.76 13.34 -24.92
N LEU A 309 2.61 14.22 -25.48
CA LEU A 309 2.78 14.40 -26.92
C LEU A 309 3.40 13.17 -27.62
N GLU A 310 4.41 12.55 -27.02
CA GLU A 310 5.03 11.31 -27.52
C GLU A 310 4.02 10.16 -27.53
N GLU A 311 3.18 10.03 -26.50
CA GLU A 311 2.14 9.00 -26.45
C GLU A 311 1.07 9.20 -27.55
N GLU A 312 0.61 10.44 -27.76
CA GLU A 312 -0.34 10.76 -28.84
C GLU A 312 0.25 10.55 -30.25
N PHE A 313 1.51 10.91 -30.47
CA PHE A 313 2.20 10.64 -31.73
C PHE A 313 2.28 9.13 -32.02
N MET A 314 2.60 8.33 -31.00
CA MET A 314 2.69 6.87 -31.13
C MET A 314 1.32 6.20 -31.31
N LYS A 315 0.24 6.72 -30.70
CA LYS A 315 -1.13 6.27 -30.97
C LYS A 315 -1.52 6.51 -32.43
N LYS A 316 -1.29 7.73 -32.95
CA LYS A 316 -1.55 8.07 -34.36
C LYS A 316 -0.76 7.17 -35.31
N LYS A 317 0.54 6.98 -35.04
CA LYS A 317 1.42 6.07 -35.81
C LYS A 317 0.96 4.62 -35.78
N THR A 318 0.32 4.17 -34.69
CA THR A 318 -0.23 2.81 -34.58
C THR A 318 -1.56 2.67 -35.35
N ALA A 319 -2.39 3.72 -35.35
CA ALA A 319 -3.63 3.77 -36.12
C ALA A 319 -3.38 3.82 -37.65
N SER A 320 -2.26 4.40 -38.09
CA SER A 320 -1.87 4.48 -39.51
C SER A 320 -1.12 3.24 -40.05
N LEU A 321 -1.06 2.12 -39.32
CA LEU A 321 -0.37 0.90 -39.76
C LEU A 321 -1.25 0.06 -40.69
N THR A 322 -0.70 -0.34 -41.85
CA THR A 322 -1.35 -1.28 -42.77
C THR A 322 -1.47 -2.69 -42.17
N LEU A 323 -2.48 -3.44 -42.60
CA LEU A 323 -2.84 -4.77 -42.06
C LEU A 323 -1.67 -5.76 -42.04
N SER A 324 -0.90 -5.87 -43.13
CA SER A 324 0.29 -6.75 -43.19
C SER A 324 1.35 -6.39 -42.14
N LYS A 325 1.71 -5.11 -42.01
CA LYS A 325 2.66 -4.63 -40.98
C LYS A 325 2.13 -4.84 -39.56
N ARG A 326 0.80 -4.77 -39.37
CA ARG A 326 0.15 -5.08 -38.10
C ARG A 326 0.24 -6.58 -37.76
N ILE A 327 0.01 -7.47 -38.71
CA ILE A 327 0.13 -8.93 -38.51
C ILE A 327 1.57 -9.29 -38.12
N VAL A 328 2.59 -8.78 -38.83
CA VAL A 328 4.00 -9.02 -38.50
C VAL A 328 4.35 -8.52 -37.09
N LEU A 329 3.89 -7.32 -36.72
CA LEU A 329 4.12 -6.76 -35.38
C LEU A 329 3.46 -7.55 -34.26
N TYR A 330 2.25 -8.08 -34.47
CA TYR A 330 1.57 -8.93 -33.49
C TYR A 330 2.21 -10.31 -33.40
N SER A 331 2.63 -10.91 -34.53
CA SER A 331 3.39 -12.18 -34.55
C SER A 331 4.71 -12.07 -33.76
N LEU A 332 5.48 -11.00 -33.98
CA LEU A 332 6.71 -10.70 -33.23
C LEU A 332 6.44 -10.63 -31.71
N ARG A 333 5.36 -9.96 -31.29
CA ARG A 333 4.97 -9.86 -29.87
C ARG A 333 4.53 -11.19 -29.26
N VAL A 334 3.83 -12.03 -30.03
CA VAL A 334 3.45 -13.38 -29.58
C VAL A 334 4.70 -14.24 -29.38
N MET A 335 5.64 -14.24 -30.33
CA MET A 335 6.92 -14.96 -30.22
C MET A 335 7.73 -14.48 -29.00
N MET A 336 7.87 -13.17 -28.81
CA MET A 336 8.56 -12.60 -27.64
C MET A 336 7.82 -12.86 -26.32
N GLY A 337 6.48 -12.96 -26.35
CA GLY A 337 5.66 -13.44 -25.25
C GLY A 337 6.01 -14.87 -24.84
N PHE A 338 6.16 -15.78 -25.80
CA PHE A 338 6.59 -17.16 -25.54
C PHE A 338 8.01 -17.22 -24.97
N VAL A 339 8.97 -16.44 -25.50
CA VAL A 339 10.33 -16.37 -24.93
C VAL A 339 10.29 -15.86 -23.49
N SER A 340 9.51 -14.81 -23.20
CA SER A 340 9.33 -14.30 -21.85
C SER A 340 8.67 -15.33 -20.91
N LEU A 341 7.72 -16.12 -21.40
CA LEU A 341 7.08 -17.18 -20.61
C LEU A 341 8.05 -18.34 -20.33
N GLY A 342 8.88 -18.69 -21.32
CA GLY A 342 9.95 -19.69 -21.17
C GLY A 342 10.99 -19.30 -20.12
N LEU A 343 11.43 -18.03 -20.10
CA LEU A 343 12.34 -17.52 -19.05
C LEU A 343 11.73 -17.60 -17.65
N ILE A 344 10.44 -17.29 -17.52
CA ILE A 344 9.71 -17.38 -16.25
C ILE A 344 9.55 -18.85 -15.82
N GLY A 345 9.18 -19.74 -16.75
CA GLY A 345 9.08 -21.18 -16.49
C GLY A 345 10.42 -21.83 -16.10
N ALA A 346 11.51 -21.45 -16.76
CA ALA A 346 12.85 -21.90 -16.43
C ALA A 346 13.28 -21.43 -15.02
N ALA A 347 12.92 -20.20 -14.63
CA ALA A 347 13.16 -19.72 -13.26
C ALA A 347 12.37 -20.52 -12.22
N PHE A 348 11.11 -20.87 -12.48
CA PHE A 348 10.32 -21.72 -11.58
C PHE A 348 10.87 -23.14 -11.48
N TYR A 349 11.28 -23.75 -12.60
CA TYR A 349 11.94 -25.06 -12.59
C TYR A 349 13.24 -25.05 -11.79
N LEU A 350 14.06 -24.00 -11.95
CA LEU A 350 15.28 -23.82 -11.18
C LEU A 350 14.99 -23.67 -9.67
N ILE A 351 13.98 -22.89 -9.28
CA ILE A 351 13.56 -22.75 -7.87
C ILE A 351 13.11 -24.11 -7.30
N PHE A 352 12.30 -24.87 -8.04
CA PHE A 352 11.86 -26.21 -7.64
C PHE A 352 13.05 -27.16 -7.42
N TRP A 353 13.94 -27.27 -8.42
CA TRP A 353 15.11 -28.15 -8.35
C TRP A 353 16.09 -27.75 -7.25
N VAL A 354 16.36 -26.46 -7.07
CA VAL A 354 17.22 -25.92 -6.02
C VAL A 354 16.63 -26.13 -4.63
N THR A 355 15.32 -25.97 -4.46
CA THR A 355 14.64 -26.24 -3.18
C THR A 355 14.72 -27.72 -2.84
N ASP A 356 14.48 -28.61 -3.81
CA ASP A 356 14.60 -30.05 -3.61
C ASP A 356 16.04 -30.49 -3.28
N PHE A 357 17.04 -29.90 -3.94
CA PHE A 357 18.46 -30.13 -3.65
C PHE A 357 18.88 -29.59 -2.27
N SER A 358 18.49 -28.35 -1.94
CA SER A 358 18.74 -27.71 -0.63
C SER A 358 18.28 -28.58 0.53
N GLN A 359 17.02 -29.04 0.48
CA GLN A 359 16.39 -29.83 1.55
C GLN A 359 16.98 -31.25 1.65
N LYS A 360 17.55 -31.79 0.57
CA LYS A 360 18.32 -33.05 0.59
C LYS A 360 19.71 -32.84 1.20
N GLN A 361 20.42 -31.78 0.82
CA GLN A 361 21.79 -31.53 1.27
C GLN A 361 21.86 -31.08 2.73
N ALA A 362 20.84 -30.35 3.22
CA ALA A 362 20.71 -29.98 4.64
C ALA A 362 20.72 -31.19 5.59
N LYS A 363 20.38 -32.40 5.11
CA LYS A 363 20.44 -33.65 5.88
C LYS A 363 21.84 -34.25 6.03
N SER A 364 22.86 -33.82 5.27
CA SER A 364 24.11 -34.60 5.14
C SER A 364 25.07 -34.52 6.35
N GLY A 365 24.63 -33.99 7.49
CA GLY A 365 25.39 -33.97 8.75
C GLY A 365 26.68 -33.14 8.73
N GLN A 366 26.96 -32.39 7.66
CA GLN A 366 28.07 -31.44 7.63
C GLN A 366 27.75 -30.25 8.55
N SER A 367 28.77 -29.70 9.22
CA SER A 367 28.63 -28.56 10.12
C SER A 367 29.39 -27.34 9.57
N GLY A 368 28.88 -26.14 9.89
CA GLY A 368 29.50 -24.86 9.53
C GLY A 368 28.88 -24.13 8.34
N ILE A 369 29.61 -23.15 7.81
CA ILE A 369 29.12 -22.10 6.89
C ILE A 369 28.51 -22.68 5.59
N LEU A 370 28.98 -23.85 5.13
CA LEU A 370 28.43 -24.52 3.94
C LEU A 370 26.95 -24.88 4.09
N VAL A 371 26.50 -25.28 5.29
CA VAL A 371 25.07 -25.56 5.54
C VAL A 371 24.24 -24.30 5.35
N LEU A 372 24.68 -23.17 5.89
CA LEU A 372 23.99 -21.88 5.73
C LEU A 372 23.85 -21.50 4.26
N VAL A 373 24.87 -21.75 3.43
CA VAL A 373 24.81 -21.51 1.98
C VAL A 373 23.76 -22.39 1.31
N TYR A 374 23.67 -23.67 1.67
CA TYR A 374 22.61 -24.55 1.17
C TYR A 374 21.22 -24.10 1.65
N GLU A 375 21.08 -23.75 2.94
CA GLU A 375 19.82 -23.30 3.55
C GLU A 375 19.26 -21.99 2.96
N TYR A 376 20.15 -21.12 2.49
CA TYR A 376 19.80 -19.87 1.81
C TYR A 376 19.72 -20.02 0.29
N LEU A 377 20.08 -21.18 -0.28
CA LEU A 377 20.13 -21.38 -1.73
C LEU A 377 18.79 -21.10 -2.44
N PRO A 378 17.61 -21.49 -1.90
CA PRO A 378 16.33 -21.10 -2.48
C PRO A 378 16.11 -19.58 -2.45
N SER A 379 16.46 -18.93 -1.33
CA SER A 379 16.36 -17.46 -1.16
C SER A 379 17.26 -16.70 -2.14
N ILE A 380 18.50 -17.18 -2.34
CA ILE A 380 19.48 -16.65 -3.29
C ILE A 380 18.93 -16.76 -4.72
N VAL A 381 18.43 -17.94 -5.11
CA VAL A 381 17.95 -18.20 -6.47
C VAL A 381 16.65 -17.44 -6.78
N ILE A 382 15.72 -17.36 -5.83
CA ILE A 382 14.50 -16.53 -5.95
C ILE A 382 14.89 -15.06 -6.14
N THR A 383 15.83 -14.54 -5.34
CA THR A 383 16.26 -13.13 -5.42
C THR A 383 17.01 -12.84 -6.73
N ALA A 384 17.91 -13.74 -7.15
CA ALA A 384 18.63 -13.64 -8.41
C ALA A 384 17.66 -13.69 -9.61
N GLY A 385 16.69 -14.60 -9.62
CA GLY A 385 15.64 -14.67 -10.64
C GLY A 385 14.80 -13.39 -10.68
N ASN A 386 14.39 -12.88 -9.51
CA ASN A 386 13.61 -11.65 -9.35
C ASN A 386 14.35 -10.35 -9.74
N PHE A 387 15.65 -10.44 -10.02
CA PHE A 387 16.49 -9.38 -10.59
C PHE A 387 16.80 -9.64 -12.08
N LEU A 388 17.30 -10.84 -12.42
CA LEU A 388 17.77 -11.20 -13.75
C LEU A 388 16.63 -11.34 -14.78
N VAL A 389 15.53 -12.01 -14.44
CA VAL A 389 14.43 -12.23 -15.38
C VAL A 389 13.77 -10.90 -15.81
N PRO A 390 13.47 -9.93 -14.90
CA PRO A 390 13.02 -8.61 -15.33
C PRO A 390 14.00 -7.87 -16.24
N LEU A 391 15.32 -7.97 -16.00
CA LEU A 391 16.33 -7.35 -16.87
C LEU A 391 16.32 -7.95 -18.28
N LEU A 392 16.14 -9.26 -18.41
CA LEU A 392 15.98 -9.93 -19.70
C LEU A 392 14.64 -9.56 -20.36
N CYS A 393 13.56 -9.49 -19.59
CA CYS A 393 12.26 -9.02 -20.08
C CYS A 393 12.29 -7.56 -20.57
N ASP A 394 13.10 -6.68 -19.98
CA ASP A 394 13.30 -5.31 -20.45
C ASP A 394 14.02 -5.29 -21.82
N GLN A 395 14.98 -6.18 -22.06
CA GLN A 395 15.59 -6.34 -23.40
C GLN A 395 14.58 -6.85 -24.43
N ILE A 396 13.77 -7.85 -24.06
CA ILE A 396 12.66 -8.35 -24.90
C ILE A 396 11.71 -7.21 -25.25
N ALA A 397 11.37 -6.35 -24.28
CA ALA A 397 10.44 -5.25 -24.45
C ALA A 397 10.95 -4.15 -25.42
N LEU A 398 12.27 -3.99 -25.59
CA LEU A 398 12.85 -3.14 -26.64
C LEU A 398 12.54 -3.68 -28.05
N VAL A 399 12.48 -5.00 -28.22
CA VAL A 399 12.18 -5.64 -29.51
C VAL A 399 10.68 -5.69 -29.79
N GLU A 400 9.84 -5.84 -28.76
CA GLU A 400 8.37 -5.89 -28.88
C GLU A 400 7.72 -4.58 -29.38
N ARG A 401 8.47 -3.47 -29.41
CA ARG A 401 8.04 -2.13 -29.88
C ARG A 401 6.65 -1.74 -29.36
N TYR A 402 6.43 -1.88 -28.05
CA TYR A 402 5.25 -1.36 -27.37
C TYR A 402 5.32 0.17 -27.25
N SER A 403 4.17 0.83 -27.00
CA SER A 403 4.15 2.22 -26.55
C SER A 403 4.77 2.29 -25.14
N PRO A 404 5.50 3.36 -24.78
CA PRO A 404 6.29 3.41 -23.53
C PRO A 404 5.45 3.11 -22.28
N SER A 405 4.20 3.58 -22.23
CA SER A 405 3.26 3.30 -21.14
C SER A 405 2.87 1.82 -21.06
N ASN A 406 2.61 1.17 -22.20
CA ASN A 406 2.26 -0.26 -22.24
C ASN A 406 3.48 -1.14 -21.98
N THR A 407 4.68 -0.76 -22.45
CA THR A 407 5.95 -1.43 -22.14
C THR A 407 6.12 -1.58 -20.63
N VAL A 408 5.95 -0.50 -19.87
CA VAL A 408 6.12 -0.53 -18.42
C VAL A 408 5.02 -1.34 -17.74
N ILE A 409 3.78 -1.30 -18.22
CA ILE A 409 2.69 -2.13 -17.67
C ILE A 409 2.96 -3.63 -17.89
N VAL A 410 3.38 -4.02 -19.10
CA VAL A 410 3.67 -5.43 -19.43
C VAL A 410 4.90 -5.94 -18.67
N ALA A 411 5.98 -5.16 -18.60
CA ALA A 411 7.16 -5.48 -17.80
C ALA A 411 6.81 -5.63 -16.31
N LEU A 412 5.94 -4.76 -15.78
CA LEU A 412 5.45 -4.88 -14.41
C LEU A 412 4.58 -6.11 -14.18
N LEU A 413 3.66 -6.44 -15.09
CA LEU A 413 2.85 -7.66 -14.97
C LEU A 413 3.73 -8.92 -14.97
N ARG A 414 4.74 -8.99 -15.87
CA ARG A 414 5.74 -10.07 -15.89
C ARG A 414 6.51 -10.17 -14.57
N ALA A 415 6.99 -9.04 -14.04
CA ALA A 415 7.73 -9.00 -12.78
C ALA A 415 6.87 -9.27 -11.53
N VAL A 416 5.58 -8.88 -11.52
CA VAL A 416 4.61 -9.22 -10.47
C VAL A 416 4.37 -10.73 -10.47
N PHE A 417 4.07 -11.29 -11.64
CA PHE A 417 3.79 -12.71 -11.81
C PHE A 417 4.97 -13.57 -11.34
N LEU A 418 6.18 -13.26 -11.81
CA LEU A 418 7.41 -13.92 -11.36
C LEU A 418 7.56 -13.89 -9.83
N ARG A 419 7.49 -12.70 -9.21
CA ARG A 419 7.71 -12.56 -7.75
C ARG A 419 6.70 -13.32 -6.92
N LEU A 420 5.41 -13.22 -7.27
CA LEU A 420 4.35 -13.84 -6.49
C LEU A 420 4.28 -15.36 -6.71
N VAL A 421 4.46 -15.83 -7.95
CA VAL A 421 4.49 -17.27 -8.24
C VAL A 421 5.78 -17.92 -7.74
N SER A 422 6.92 -17.22 -7.66
CA SER A 422 8.15 -17.76 -7.06
C SER A 422 7.96 -18.17 -5.59
N LEU A 423 7.18 -17.40 -4.83
CA LEU A 423 6.80 -17.74 -3.46
C LEU A 423 5.85 -18.95 -3.44
N GLY A 424 4.85 -18.99 -4.33
CA GLY A 424 3.95 -20.14 -4.47
C GLY A 424 4.67 -21.45 -4.81
N VAL A 425 5.66 -21.41 -5.73
CA VAL A 425 6.47 -22.58 -6.12
C VAL A 425 7.34 -23.06 -4.96
N LEU A 426 7.98 -22.15 -4.22
CA LEU A 426 8.75 -22.51 -3.02
C LEU A 426 7.87 -23.27 -2.01
N LEU A 427 6.72 -22.69 -1.66
CA LEU A 427 5.80 -23.28 -0.69
C LEU A 427 5.21 -24.60 -1.17
N PHE A 428 4.80 -24.70 -2.44
CA PHE A 428 4.33 -25.95 -3.05
C PHE A 428 5.40 -27.05 -3.00
N THR A 429 6.66 -26.71 -3.31
CA THR A 429 7.78 -27.66 -3.24
C THR A 429 8.00 -28.15 -1.81
N LEU A 430 7.86 -27.24 -0.84
CA LEU A 430 8.02 -27.51 0.58
C LEU A 430 6.86 -28.34 1.16
N TRP A 431 5.61 -28.02 0.84
CA TRP A 431 4.45 -28.86 1.23
C TRP A 431 4.52 -30.26 0.63
N ARG A 432 4.89 -30.42 -0.65
CA ARG A 432 5.08 -31.73 -1.29
C ARG A 432 6.16 -32.60 -0.59
N GLN A 433 7.06 -32.00 0.17
CA GLN A 433 8.06 -32.74 0.96
C GLN A 433 7.60 -33.02 2.40
N ILE A 434 6.68 -32.21 2.94
CA ILE A 434 6.03 -32.40 4.24
C ILE A 434 4.96 -33.48 4.13
N THR A 435 4.10 -33.41 3.11
CA THR A 435 3.13 -34.45 2.78
C THR A 435 3.86 -35.69 2.22
N CYS A 436 3.30 -36.87 2.45
CA CYS A 436 3.91 -38.13 2.01
C CYS A 436 3.87 -38.36 0.48
N GLU A 437 3.43 -37.37 -0.31
CA GLU A 437 3.46 -37.37 -1.79
C GLU A 437 4.88 -37.25 -2.37
N GLY A 438 5.85 -36.83 -1.56
CA GLY A 438 7.22 -36.50 -1.96
C GLY A 438 8.14 -37.65 -2.38
N GLY A 439 7.65 -38.66 -3.10
CA GLY A 439 8.45 -39.71 -3.77
C GLY A 439 9.25 -40.67 -2.86
N LYS A 440 9.19 -40.49 -1.54
CA LYS A 440 9.71 -41.41 -0.50
C LYS A 440 8.56 -42.07 0.28
N SER A 441 7.51 -42.46 -0.44
CA SER A 441 6.25 -43.02 0.06
C SER A 441 6.38 -44.46 0.61
N GLN A 442 7.52 -44.80 1.22
CA GLN A 442 7.87 -46.14 1.73
C GLN A 442 8.63 -46.06 3.08
N SER A 443 8.37 -45.01 3.86
CA SER A 443 8.69 -45.00 5.30
C SER A 443 7.38 -45.22 6.06
N GLU A 444 7.33 -46.27 6.88
CA GLU A 444 6.14 -46.60 7.71
C GLU A 444 5.78 -45.42 8.63
N ASN A 445 6.80 -44.69 9.10
CA ASN A 445 6.71 -43.45 9.88
C ASN A 445 5.89 -42.35 9.19
N CYS A 446 5.99 -42.16 7.87
CA CYS A 446 5.24 -41.10 7.18
C CYS A 446 3.74 -41.41 7.16
N THR A 447 3.38 -42.69 6.96
CA THR A 447 1.99 -43.15 7.06
C THR A 447 1.45 -43.14 8.49
N LEU A 448 2.31 -43.36 9.49
CA LEU A 448 1.93 -43.29 10.91
C LEU A 448 1.68 -41.85 11.38
N CYS A 449 2.57 -40.92 11.03
CA CYS A 449 2.47 -39.52 11.46
C CYS A 449 1.61 -38.65 10.54
N HIS A 450 1.15 -39.15 9.39
CA HIS A 450 0.51 -38.41 8.27
C HIS A 450 1.38 -37.31 7.62
N TYR A 451 2.60 -37.08 8.10
CA TYR A 451 3.61 -36.19 7.52
C TYR A 451 5.01 -36.79 7.66
N ASN A 452 5.97 -36.22 6.94
CA ASN A 452 7.36 -36.65 6.90
C ASN A 452 8.14 -36.27 8.17
N HIS A 453 7.87 -36.99 9.27
CA HIS A 453 8.47 -36.76 10.59
C HIS A 453 10.00 -36.84 10.58
N ASP A 454 10.58 -37.82 9.86
CA ASP A 454 12.03 -38.04 9.71
C ASP A 454 12.78 -36.87 9.05
N LEU A 455 12.07 -35.95 8.39
CA LEU A 455 12.63 -34.71 7.84
C LEU A 455 12.17 -33.46 8.60
N TYR A 456 10.94 -33.47 9.12
CA TYR A 456 10.31 -32.30 9.72
C TYR A 456 9.55 -32.70 11.00
N GLN A 457 10.27 -32.87 12.12
CA GLN A 457 9.65 -33.09 13.45
C GLN A 457 8.56 -32.05 13.76
N CYS A 458 8.85 -30.78 13.44
CA CYS A 458 7.95 -29.64 13.54
C CYS A 458 7.92 -28.87 12.21
N TRP A 459 7.08 -29.30 11.27
CA TRP A 459 7.06 -28.73 9.92
C TRP A 459 6.57 -27.28 9.89
N GLU A 460 5.67 -26.89 10.79
CA GLU A 460 5.14 -25.52 10.87
C GLU A 460 6.24 -24.51 11.22
N THR A 461 7.08 -24.81 12.21
CA THR A 461 8.25 -23.96 12.52
C THR A 461 9.21 -23.90 11.34
N ARG A 462 9.39 -25.00 10.59
CA ARG A 462 10.23 -24.98 9.39
C ARG A 462 9.69 -24.06 8.30
N VAL A 463 8.38 -24.02 8.05
CA VAL A 463 7.75 -23.01 7.16
C VAL A 463 8.02 -21.59 7.68
N GLY A 464 7.90 -21.39 9.00
CA GLY A 464 8.23 -20.13 9.67
C GLY A 464 9.69 -19.70 9.46
N GLN A 465 10.64 -20.62 9.59
CA GLN A 465 12.07 -20.39 9.35
C GLN A 465 12.36 -20.00 7.90
N GLU A 466 11.75 -20.66 6.91
CA GLU A 466 11.92 -20.26 5.50
C GLU A 466 11.37 -18.85 5.22
N MET A 467 10.20 -18.49 5.77
CA MET A 467 9.65 -17.13 5.62
C MET A 467 10.51 -16.09 6.36
N TYR A 468 11.03 -16.43 7.55
CA TYR A 468 11.97 -15.59 8.29
C TYR A 468 13.24 -15.32 7.47
N LYS A 469 13.92 -16.38 6.99
CA LYS A 469 15.11 -16.28 6.14
C LYS A 469 14.86 -15.45 4.89
N LEU A 470 13.73 -15.60 4.20
CA LEU A 470 13.36 -14.75 3.06
C LEU A 470 13.26 -13.26 3.46
N THR A 471 12.60 -12.94 4.58
CA THR A 471 12.49 -11.54 5.02
C THR A 471 13.84 -10.93 5.38
N LEU A 472 14.72 -11.70 6.04
CA LEU A 472 16.06 -11.31 6.45
C LEU A 472 17.01 -11.19 5.26
N PHE A 473 16.97 -12.14 4.32
CA PHE A 473 17.77 -12.12 3.10
C PHE A 473 17.45 -10.91 2.23
N ASP A 474 16.18 -10.58 2.02
CA ASP A 474 15.79 -9.38 1.28
C ASP A 474 16.22 -8.08 1.99
N LEU A 475 16.25 -8.05 3.34
CA LEU A 475 16.85 -6.93 4.08
C LEU A 475 18.36 -6.83 3.82
N LEU A 476 19.10 -7.92 3.97
CA LEU A 476 20.55 -7.98 3.76
C LEU A 476 20.93 -7.62 2.32
N ILE A 477 20.25 -8.17 1.31
CA ILE A 477 20.50 -7.87 -0.10
C ILE A 477 20.17 -6.42 -0.45
N ASN A 478 19.08 -5.83 0.06
CA ASN A 478 18.81 -4.40 -0.20
C ASN A 478 19.87 -3.48 0.41
N ILE A 479 20.42 -3.84 1.58
CA ILE A 479 21.54 -3.10 2.19
C ILE A 479 22.83 -3.33 1.41
N ALA A 480 23.13 -4.56 1.00
CA ALA A 480 24.30 -4.88 0.18
C ALA A 480 24.26 -4.17 -1.18
N VAL A 481 23.12 -4.12 -1.86
CA VAL A 481 22.94 -3.38 -3.12
C VAL A 481 23.15 -1.87 -2.91
N LEU A 482 22.67 -1.30 -1.80
CA LEU A 482 22.93 0.10 -1.46
C LEU A 482 24.44 0.39 -1.31
N ILE A 483 25.15 -0.45 -0.56
CA ILE A 483 26.57 -0.23 -0.19
C ILE A 483 27.54 -0.63 -1.31
N LEU A 484 27.28 -1.73 -2.01
CA LEU A 484 28.20 -2.33 -3.00
C LEU A 484 27.88 -1.95 -4.45
N VAL A 485 26.64 -1.50 -4.75
CA VAL A 485 26.22 -1.18 -6.12
C VAL A 485 25.81 0.29 -6.25
N GLU A 486 24.84 0.78 -5.47
CA GLU A 486 24.32 2.14 -5.62
C GLU A 486 25.36 3.21 -5.26
N PHE A 487 26.05 3.06 -4.13
CA PHE A 487 27.06 4.03 -3.67
C PHE A 487 28.35 4.02 -4.51
N PRO A 488 28.97 2.87 -4.87
CA PRO A 488 30.17 2.86 -5.70
C PRO A 488 29.88 3.29 -7.14
N ARG A 489 28.71 2.95 -7.71
CA ARG A 489 28.27 3.50 -9.01
C ARG A 489 28.26 5.02 -9.00
N ARG A 490 27.78 5.64 -7.92
CA ARG A 490 27.84 7.10 -7.78
C ARG A 490 29.28 7.60 -7.76
N MET A 491 30.16 7.03 -6.92
CA MET A 491 31.56 7.46 -6.84
C MET A 491 32.28 7.38 -8.20
N VAL A 492 32.10 6.28 -8.93
CA VAL A 492 32.69 6.09 -10.26
C VAL A 492 32.17 7.11 -11.28
N VAL A 493 30.86 7.40 -11.28
CA VAL A 493 30.25 8.38 -12.19
C VAL A 493 30.61 9.83 -11.84
N ASP A 494 30.82 10.13 -10.55
CA ASP A 494 31.16 11.47 -10.08
C ASP A 494 32.68 11.78 -10.22
N ASN A 495 33.56 10.79 -10.08
CA ASN A 495 35.03 10.98 -10.18
C ASN A 495 35.65 10.71 -11.55
N TRP A 496 35.10 9.82 -12.39
CA TRP A 496 35.71 9.43 -13.66
C TRP A 496 34.89 9.93 -14.86
N SER A 497 35.50 10.73 -15.73
CA SER A 497 34.86 11.39 -16.88
C SER A 497 34.93 10.61 -18.20
N ASN A 498 35.01 9.27 -18.15
CA ASN A 498 35.12 8.43 -19.34
C ASN A 498 33.79 8.30 -20.09
N LYS A 499 33.81 8.08 -21.42
CA LYS A 499 32.58 7.82 -22.19
C LYS A 499 31.74 6.67 -21.63
N LEU A 500 32.40 5.67 -21.04
CA LEU A 500 31.76 4.50 -20.45
C LEU A 500 31.04 4.83 -19.11
N THR A 501 31.59 5.72 -18.28
CA THR A 501 30.93 6.18 -17.05
C THR A 501 29.78 7.15 -17.36
N GLN A 502 29.90 7.95 -18.43
CA GLN A 502 28.79 8.75 -18.96
C GLN A 502 27.64 7.87 -19.50
N TRP A 503 27.96 6.74 -20.15
CA TRP A 503 26.95 5.78 -20.64
C TRP A 503 26.23 5.06 -19.48
N VAL A 504 26.96 4.61 -18.46
CA VAL A 504 26.36 4.04 -17.25
C VAL A 504 25.50 5.09 -16.53
N GLY A 505 26.03 6.28 -16.28
CA GLY A 505 25.33 7.39 -15.64
C GLY A 505 24.83 7.13 -14.21
N ARG A 506 24.32 8.18 -13.56
CA ARG A 506 23.71 8.06 -12.22
C ARG A 506 22.43 7.23 -12.26
N GLN A 507 22.21 6.46 -11.19
CA GLN A 507 21.04 5.60 -11.00
C GLN A 507 19.72 6.41 -11.08
N GLU A 508 18.68 5.83 -11.68
CA GLU A 508 17.32 6.35 -11.60
C GLU A 508 16.51 5.59 -10.54
N PHE A 509 15.69 6.31 -9.78
CA PHE A 509 14.78 5.69 -8.82
C PHE A 509 13.53 5.14 -9.54
N VAL A 510 13.62 3.88 -9.99
CA VAL A 510 12.48 3.18 -10.61
C VAL A 510 11.45 2.84 -9.52
N VAL A 511 10.45 3.70 -9.38
CA VAL A 511 9.38 3.61 -8.36
C VAL A 511 8.73 2.23 -8.36
N SER A 512 8.39 1.72 -9.55
CA SER A 512 7.57 0.52 -9.71
C SER A 512 8.28 -0.78 -9.28
N SER A 513 9.58 -0.93 -9.59
CA SER A 513 10.41 -2.06 -9.11
C SER A 513 10.57 -2.04 -7.58
N ASN A 514 10.79 -0.85 -6.99
CA ASN A 514 10.87 -0.71 -5.53
C ASN A 514 9.52 -1.00 -4.85
N VAL A 515 8.38 -0.61 -5.43
CA VAL A 515 7.05 -1.02 -4.94
C VAL A 515 6.88 -2.54 -4.99
N LEU A 516 7.29 -3.19 -6.08
CA LEU A 516 7.21 -4.66 -6.20
C LEU A 516 8.03 -5.38 -5.11
N GLY A 517 9.13 -4.79 -4.64
CA GLY A 517 9.87 -5.30 -3.48
C GLY A 517 9.06 -5.21 -2.18
N LEU A 518 8.35 -4.10 -1.97
CA LEU A 518 7.46 -3.94 -0.80
C LEU A 518 6.28 -4.91 -0.82
N VAL A 519 5.65 -5.12 -1.99
CA VAL A 519 4.56 -6.10 -2.12
C VAL A 519 5.08 -7.50 -1.83
N TYR A 520 6.21 -7.90 -2.44
CA TYR A 520 6.82 -9.21 -2.19
C TYR A 520 7.13 -9.44 -0.70
N SER A 521 7.79 -8.48 -0.04
CA SER A 521 8.07 -8.57 1.40
C SER A 521 6.79 -8.64 2.24
N GLN A 522 5.72 -7.94 1.84
CA GLN A 522 4.43 -8.04 2.53
C GLN A 522 3.75 -9.40 2.32
N THR A 523 3.85 -9.99 1.13
CA THR A 523 3.28 -11.32 0.86
C THR A 523 3.97 -12.43 1.62
N VAL A 524 5.31 -12.40 1.73
CA VAL A 524 6.06 -13.33 2.59
C VAL A 524 5.58 -13.22 4.04
N VAL A 525 5.29 -12.01 4.51
CA VAL A 525 4.84 -11.77 5.90
C VAL A 525 3.41 -12.24 6.13
N TRP A 526 2.50 -12.06 5.16
CA TRP A 526 1.15 -12.64 5.27
C TRP A 526 1.20 -14.17 5.30
N THR A 527 1.92 -14.79 4.37
CA THR A 527 2.14 -16.24 4.36
C THR A 527 2.77 -16.74 5.67
N GLY A 528 3.79 -16.05 6.16
CA GLY A 528 4.57 -16.48 7.32
C GLY A 528 3.95 -16.17 8.69
N ALA A 529 3.01 -15.23 8.80
CA ALA A 529 2.48 -14.78 10.10
C ALA A 529 1.76 -15.89 10.91
N LEU A 530 1.22 -16.91 10.25
CA LEU A 530 0.63 -18.09 10.92
C LEU A 530 1.70 -18.97 11.59
N TYR A 531 2.90 -19.04 11.01
CA TYR A 531 4.00 -19.92 11.46
C TYR A 531 5.06 -19.18 12.28
N CYS A 532 5.13 -17.85 12.12
CA CYS A 532 6.09 -16.96 12.76
C CYS A 532 5.35 -15.70 13.27
N PRO A 533 4.73 -15.74 14.47
CA PRO A 533 3.89 -14.65 15.00
C PRO A 533 4.58 -13.28 15.13
N LEU A 534 5.92 -13.26 15.30
CA LEU A 534 6.71 -12.01 15.35
C LEU A 534 7.14 -11.49 13.96
N LEU A 535 6.87 -12.21 12.87
CA LEU A 535 7.26 -11.79 11.52
C LEU A 535 6.72 -10.39 11.13
N PRO A 536 5.50 -9.97 11.51
CA PRO A 536 5.05 -8.59 11.30
C PRO A 536 5.86 -7.54 12.08
N LEU A 537 6.39 -7.86 13.27
CA LEU A 537 7.29 -6.96 14.00
C LEU A 537 8.63 -6.81 13.28
N ILE A 538 9.23 -7.93 12.87
CA ILE A 538 10.48 -7.95 12.10
C ILE A 538 10.31 -7.16 10.80
N ASN A 539 9.20 -7.35 10.09
CA ASN A 539 8.91 -6.61 8.87
C ASN A 539 8.63 -5.12 9.12
N THR A 540 8.08 -4.75 10.28
CA THR A 540 7.94 -3.34 10.70
C THR A 540 9.32 -2.69 10.85
N ILE A 541 10.26 -3.35 11.53
CA ILE A 541 11.65 -2.88 11.69
C ILE A 541 12.34 -2.79 10.31
N LYS A 542 12.23 -3.83 9.48
CA LYS A 542 12.74 -3.87 8.10
C LYS A 542 12.22 -2.71 7.26
N PHE A 543 10.92 -2.43 7.29
CA PHE A 543 10.33 -1.32 6.53
C PHE A 543 10.71 0.07 7.07
N VAL A 544 10.97 0.21 8.37
CA VAL A 544 11.59 1.42 8.94
C VAL A 544 13.02 1.60 8.42
N ILE A 545 13.84 0.54 8.38
CA ILE A 545 15.19 0.57 7.79
C ILE A 545 15.11 0.94 6.30
N PHE A 546 14.25 0.27 5.53
CA PHE A 546 14.04 0.58 4.10
C PHE A 546 13.63 2.03 3.87
N PHE A 547 12.81 2.63 4.75
CA PHE A 547 12.45 4.04 4.64
C PHE A 547 13.69 4.95 4.67
N TYR A 548 14.61 4.73 5.62
CA TYR A 548 15.83 5.52 5.72
C TYR A 548 16.83 5.18 4.61
N CYS A 549 17.07 3.91 4.31
CA CYS A 549 17.97 3.47 3.23
C CYS A 549 17.53 4.06 1.87
N LYS A 550 16.27 3.88 1.47
CA LYS A 550 15.78 4.39 0.18
C LYS A 550 15.65 5.91 0.14
N ARG A 551 15.46 6.57 1.30
CA ARG A 551 15.60 8.03 1.40
C ARG A 551 17.04 8.48 1.14
N ILE A 552 18.04 7.79 1.70
CA ILE A 552 19.46 8.06 1.46
C ILE A 552 19.79 7.83 -0.03
N THR A 553 19.41 6.68 -0.61
CA THR A 553 19.50 6.41 -2.06
C THR A 553 18.96 7.58 -2.88
N LEU A 554 17.75 8.05 -2.57
CA LEU A 554 17.07 9.07 -3.36
C LEU A 554 17.78 10.43 -3.31
N PHE A 555 18.20 10.91 -2.14
CA PHE A 555 18.85 12.22 -2.01
C PHE A 555 20.34 12.20 -2.42
N ASN A 556 21.03 11.07 -2.27
CA ASN A 556 22.49 11.01 -2.45
C ASN A 556 22.90 10.34 -3.77
N ASN A 557 22.23 9.26 -4.19
CA ASN A 557 22.70 8.40 -5.30
C ASN A 557 21.89 8.58 -6.59
N CYS A 558 20.60 8.93 -6.49
CA CYS A 558 19.71 9.01 -7.64
C CYS A 558 19.70 10.39 -8.34
N ARG A 559 19.52 10.36 -9.66
CA ARG A 559 19.02 11.54 -10.41
C ARG A 559 17.48 11.60 -10.35
N PRO A 560 16.85 12.79 -10.40
CA PRO A 560 15.39 12.88 -10.54
C PRO A 560 14.95 12.15 -11.82
N ALA A 561 13.85 11.40 -11.73
CA ALA A 561 13.38 10.54 -12.81
C ALA A 561 12.89 11.37 -14.01
N LEU A 562 13.42 11.07 -15.20
CA LEU A 562 13.02 11.72 -16.46
C LEU A 562 11.61 11.30 -16.92
N LYS A 563 11.14 10.12 -16.50
CA LYS A 563 9.80 9.60 -16.80
C LYS A 563 8.86 9.85 -15.62
N THR A 564 8.04 10.90 -15.71
CA THR A 564 7.07 11.27 -14.68
C THR A 564 5.82 10.37 -14.72
N PHE A 565 5.73 9.40 -13.81
CA PHE A 565 4.50 8.63 -13.62
C PHE A 565 3.38 9.46 -12.98
N ARG A 566 2.15 9.35 -13.50
CA ARG A 566 0.97 10.04 -12.95
C ARG A 566 0.59 9.49 -11.56
N SER A 567 1.06 10.17 -10.52
CA SER A 567 0.97 9.79 -9.09
C SER A 567 -0.37 9.18 -8.65
N THR A 568 -1.51 9.76 -9.06
CA THR A 568 -2.85 9.29 -8.66
C THR A 568 -3.22 7.92 -9.24
N THR A 569 -2.77 7.61 -10.46
CA THR A 569 -3.01 6.31 -11.10
C THR A 569 -2.05 5.25 -10.57
N SER A 570 -0.79 5.62 -10.29
CA SER A 570 0.20 4.74 -9.70
C SER A 570 -0.22 4.20 -8.32
N THR A 571 -0.72 5.05 -7.41
CA THR A 571 -1.13 4.59 -6.06
C THR A 571 -2.27 3.57 -6.10
N PHE A 572 -3.24 3.72 -7.02
CA PHE A 572 -4.30 2.73 -7.20
C PHE A 572 -3.76 1.40 -7.72
N PHE A 573 -2.90 1.43 -8.75
CA PHE A 573 -2.24 0.23 -9.28
C PHE A 573 -1.42 -0.51 -8.21
N PHE A 574 -0.65 0.22 -7.40
CA PHE A 574 0.15 -0.38 -6.32
C PHE A 574 -0.72 -1.07 -5.25
N LEU A 575 -1.88 -0.50 -4.90
CA LEU A 575 -2.82 -1.12 -3.97
C LEU A 575 -3.55 -2.33 -4.57
N MET A 576 -3.80 -2.34 -5.88
CA MET A 576 -4.34 -3.51 -6.60
C MET A 576 -3.33 -4.68 -6.62
N VAL A 577 -2.06 -4.42 -6.93
CA VAL A 577 -1.01 -5.44 -6.90
C VAL A 577 -0.80 -5.98 -5.47
N LEU A 578 -0.87 -5.10 -4.47
CA LEU A 578 -0.82 -5.49 -3.05
C LEU A 578 -2.02 -6.37 -2.64
N LEU A 579 -3.23 -6.05 -3.11
CA LEU A 579 -4.44 -6.84 -2.86
C LEU A 579 -4.35 -8.23 -3.51
N PHE A 580 -3.84 -8.33 -4.73
CA PHE A 580 -3.62 -9.62 -5.41
C PHE A 580 -2.63 -10.50 -4.63
N GLY A 581 -1.52 -9.91 -4.15
CA GLY A 581 -0.58 -10.60 -3.28
C GLY A 581 -1.21 -11.10 -1.97
N GLY A 582 -2.07 -10.28 -1.33
CA GLY A 582 -2.82 -10.69 -0.15
C GLY A 582 -3.83 -11.82 -0.42
N GLY A 583 -4.45 -11.82 -1.60
CA GLY A 583 -5.32 -12.91 -2.06
C GLY A 583 -4.57 -14.24 -2.16
N LEU A 584 -3.39 -14.26 -2.79
CA LEU A 584 -2.54 -15.47 -2.88
C LEU A 584 -2.12 -15.99 -1.50
N ALA A 585 -1.70 -15.10 -0.59
CA ALA A 585 -1.37 -15.47 0.78
C ALA A 585 -2.59 -16.03 1.55
N THR A 586 -3.80 -15.53 1.26
CA THR A 586 -5.04 -16.04 1.85
C THR A 586 -5.37 -17.44 1.34
N VAL A 587 -5.22 -17.71 0.03
CA VAL A 587 -5.41 -19.06 -0.55
C VAL A 587 -4.44 -20.06 0.07
N VAL A 588 -3.17 -19.69 0.19
CA VAL A 588 -2.12 -20.47 0.88
C VAL A 588 -2.52 -20.81 2.32
N MET A 589 -2.99 -19.82 3.07
CA MET A 589 -3.37 -19.99 4.48
C MET A 589 -4.61 -20.88 4.63
N VAL A 590 -5.63 -20.72 3.78
CA VAL A 590 -6.82 -21.59 3.78
C VAL A 590 -6.45 -23.04 3.46
N TYR A 591 -5.61 -23.28 2.44
CA TYR A 591 -5.14 -24.62 2.10
C TYR A 591 -4.41 -25.28 3.28
N SER A 592 -3.47 -24.58 3.92
CA SER A 592 -2.74 -25.12 5.07
C SER A 592 -3.62 -25.36 6.31
N LEU A 593 -4.68 -24.58 6.53
CA LEU A 593 -5.56 -24.76 7.69
C LEU A 593 -6.56 -25.92 7.51
N ALA A 594 -6.95 -26.21 6.26
CA ALA A 594 -7.98 -27.19 5.94
C ALA A 594 -7.42 -28.59 5.62
N GLU A 595 -6.38 -28.67 4.78
CA GLU A 595 -5.93 -29.94 4.17
C GLU A 595 -4.71 -30.56 4.88
N ILE A 596 -3.87 -29.76 5.53
CA ILE A 596 -2.58 -30.23 6.05
C ILE A 596 -2.71 -30.61 7.53
N HIS A 597 -2.31 -31.84 7.85
CA HIS A 597 -2.27 -32.34 9.22
C HIS A 597 -1.19 -31.59 10.04
N PRO A 598 -1.53 -31.01 11.20
CA PRO A 598 -0.55 -30.37 12.09
C PRO A 598 0.43 -31.40 12.65
N SER A 599 1.62 -30.97 13.06
CA SER A 599 2.58 -31.89 13.67
C SER A 599 2.14 -32.37 15.06
N PHE A 600 2.53 -33.61 15.42
CA PHE A 600 2.28 -34.15 16.76
C PHE A 600 3.30 -33.63 17.79
N GLY A 601 4.53 -33.36 17.36
CA GLY A 601 5.63 -32.90 18.21
C GLY A 601 5.59 -31.42 18.64
N CYS A 602 4.90 -30.52 17.93
CA CYS A 602 4.96 -29.08 18.23
C CYS A 602 3.64 -28.31 18.04
N GLY A 603 3.56 -27.11 18.64
CA GLY A 603 2.47 -26.15 18.39
C GLY A 603 1.16 -26.35 19.18
N PRO A 604 0.17 -25.47 18.95
CA PRO A 604 -1.12 -25.48 19.62
C PRO A 604 -2.17 -26.44 19.01
N PHE A 605 -2.03 -26.87 17.75
CA PHE A 605 -3.02 -27.73 17.09
C PHE A 605 -2.67 -29.24 17.10
N ARG A 606 -1.77 -29.67 17.99
CA ARG A 606 -1.42 -31.09 18.16
C ARG A 606 -2.66 -31.95 18.40
N PHE A 607 -2.64 -33.18 17.89
CA PHE A 607 -3.71 -34.19 18.01
C PHE A 607 -5.02 -33.87 17.28
N PHE A 608 -5.13 -32.73 16.58
CA PHE A 608 -6.25 -32.44 15.69
C PHE A 608 -5.94 -32.88 14.24
N PRO A 609 -6.89 -33.46 13.49
CA PRO A 609 -6.66 -33.92 12.11
C PRO A 609 -6.36 -32.78 11.12
N SER A 610 -6.78 -31.56 11.45
CA SER A 610 -6.47 -30.32 10.72
C SER A 610 -6.61 -29.14 11.67
N MET A 611 -5.91 -28.03 11.40
CA MET A 611 -5.98 -26.83 12.26
C MET A 611 -7.38 -26.23 12.33
N TRP A 612 -8.23 -26.45 11.32
CA TRP A 612 -9.63 -26.03 11.32
C TRP A 612 -10.53 -26.85 12.25
N SER A 613 -10.21 -28.12 12.53
CA SER A 613 -11.11 -29.02 13.28
C SER A 613 -11.29 -28.64 14.78
N ILE A 614 -10.41 -27.79 15.33
CA ILE A 614 -10.62 -27.12 16.62
C ILE A 614 -11.93 -26.31 16.68
N VAL A 615 -12.40 -25.79 15.55
CA VAL A 615 -13.61 -24.95 15.47
C VAL A 615 -14.85 -25.78 15.81
N PRO A 616 -15.23 -26.84 15.06
CA PRO A 616 -16.37 -27.69 15.43
C PRO A 616 -16.19 -28.35 16.80
N ALA A 617 -14.99 -28.82 17.16
CA ALA A 617 -14.75 -29.38 18.49
C ALA A 617 -15.02 -28.37 19.62
N SER A 618 -14.76 -27.07 19.40
CA SER A 618 -15.11 -26.01 20.34
C SER A 618 -16.61 -25.69 20.34
N PHE A 619 -17.32 -25.84 19.20
CA PHE A 619 -18.78 -25.72 19.13
C PHE A 619 -19.48 -26.76 20.00
N ASP A 620 -18.97 -27.99 20.04
CA ASP A 620 -19.54 -29.08 20.86
C ASP A 620 -19.41 -28.83 22.38
N GLY A 621 -18.43 -28.04 22.80
CA GLY A 621 -18.21 -27.63 24.20
C GLY A 621 -19.06 -26.45 24.71
N LEU A 622 -19.84 -25.77 23.84
CA LEU A 622 -20.69 -24.65 24.24
C LEU A 622 -22.00 -25.10 24.93
N SER A 623 -22.63 -24.19 25.69
CA SER A 623 -23.94 -24.44 26.27
C SER A 623 -25.00 -24.68 25.20
N GLU A 624 -25.98 -25.54 25.49
CA GLU A 624 -27.00 -25.94 24.52
C GLU A 624 -27.77 -24.75 23.94
N THR A 625 -28.13 -23.79 24.79
CA THR A 625 -28.76 -22.51 24.37
C THR A 625 -27.93 -21.71 23.36
N THR A 626 -26.60 -21.79 23.44
CA THR A 626 -25.69 -21.07 22.55
C THR A 626 -25.52 -21.83 21.24
N LYS A 627 -25.46 -23.17 21.29
CA LYS A 627 -25.49 -24.04 20.11
C LYS A 627 -26.77 -23.83 19.30
N GLU A 628 -27.93 -23.92 19.93
CA GLU A 628 -29.23 -23.70 19.27
C GLU A 628 -29.30 -22.34 18.57
N PHE A 629 -28.82 -21.28 19.23
CA PHE A 629 -28.75 -19.94 18.64
C PHE A 629 -27.82 -19.86 17.43
N LEU A 630 -26.65 -20.50 17.48
CA LEU A 630 -25.69 -20.53 16.38
C LEU A 630 -26.19 -21.39 15.20
N PHE A 631 -26.80 -22.55 15.48
CA PHE A 631 -27.47 -23.37 14.46
C PHE A 631 -28.67 -22.64 13.84
N PHE A 632 -29.44 -21.87 14.63
CA PHE A 632 -30.51 -21.03 14.11
C PHE A 632 -29.99 -19.95 13.15
N ILE A 633 -28.88 -19.26 13.48
CA ILE A 633 -28.22 -18.31 12.55
C ILE A 633 -27.70 -19.02 11.29
N GLY A 634 -27.11 -20.20 11.44
CA GLY A 634 -26.65 -21.03 10.31
C GLY A 634 -27.79 -21.64 9.48
N SER A 635 -29.02 -21.62 9.99
CA SER A 635 -30.14 -22.33 9.38
C SER A 635 -30.57 -21.72 8.04
N GLN A 636 -31.03 -22.58 7.13
CA GLN A 636 -31.62 -22.18 5.85
C GLN A 636 -32.75 -21.13 5.98
N PRO A 637 -33.71 -21.21 6.93
CA PRO A 637 -34.73 -20.18 7.11
C PRO A 637 -34.22 -18.84 7.66
N PHE A 638 -33.05 -18.75 8.29
CA PHE A 638 -32.41 -17.46 8.64
C PHE A 638 -31.54 -16.92 7.50
N SER A 639 -30.75 -17.79 6.87
CA SER A 639 -29.80 -17.45 5.81
C SER A 639 -30.48 -16.94 4.53
N ILE A 640 -31.62 -17.54 4.12
CA ILE A 640 -32.33 -17.12 2.90
C ILE A 640 -32.85 -15.66 3.01
N PRO A 641 -33.61 -15.25 4.06
CA PRO A 641 -34.03 -13.86 4.23
C PRO A 641 -32.85 -12.88 4.35
N LEU A 642 -31.77 -13.28 5.03
CA LEU A 642 -30.55 -12.46 5.14
C LEU A 642 -29.92 -12.23 3.75
N PHE A 643 -29.83 -13.28 2.93
CA PHE A 643 -29.32 -13.20 1.56
C PHE A 643 -30.22 -12.35 0.66
N VAL A 644 -31.54 -12.49 0.75
CA VAL A 644 -32.50 -11.64 0.02
C VAL A 644 -32.35 -10.18 0.43
N LEU A 645 -32.25 -9.88 1.74
CA LEU A 645 -32.00 -8.53 2.24
C LEU A 645 -30.67 -7.98 1.70
N PHE A 646 -29.60 -8.77 1.70
CA PHE A 646 -28.30 -8.36 1.19
C PHE A 646 -28.34 -8.10 -0.33
N CYS A 647 -29.05 -8.93 -1.09
CA CYS A 647 -29.30 -8.73 -2.52
C CYS A 647 -30.12 -7.45 -2.79
N VAL A 648 -31.18 -7.18 -2.01
CA VAL A 648 -31.96 -5.93 -2.13
C VAL A 648 -31.09 -4.71 -1.83
N VAL A 649 -30.27 -4.76 -0.77
CA VAL A 649 -29.33 -3.68 -0.41
C VAL A 649 -28.27 -3.49 -1.51
N MET A 650 -27.72 -4.56 -2.08
CA MET A 650 -26.78 -4.49 -3.20
C MET A 650 -27.43 -3.91 -4.46
N CYS A 651 -28.63 -4.36 -4.83
CA CYS A 651 -29.40 -3.81 -5.93
C CYS A 651 -29.72 -2.31 -5.72
N TYR A 652 -30.06 -1.91 -4.50
CA TYR A 652 -30.23 -0.49 -4.14
C TYR A 652 -28.94 0.30 -4.35
N PHE A 653 -27.79 -0.19 -3.88
CA PHE A 653 -26.50 0.48 -4.09
C PHE A 653 -26.08 0.54 -5.57
N ILE A 654 -26.35 -0.51 -6.35
CA ILE A 654 -26.10 -0.55 -7.81
C ILE A 654 -27.00 0.46 -8.53
N ALA A 655 -28.29 0.51 -8.21
CA ALA A 655 -29.23 1.47 -8.75
C ALA A 655 -28.82 2.92 -8.39
N LEU A 656 -28.45 3.15 -7.13
CA LEU A 656 -27.97 4.44 -6.64
C LEU A 656 -26.68 4.89 -7.35
N ALA A 657 -25.72 3.97 -7.56
CA ALA A 657 -24.51 4.24 -8.33
C ALA A 657 -24.80 4.54 -9.81
N SER A 658 -25.76 3.83 -10.42
CA SER A 658 -26.22 4.07 -11.79
C SER A 658 -26.89 5.44 -11.94
N VAL A 659 -27.77 5.82 -11.01
CA VAL A 659 -28.41 7.14 -10.96
C VAL A 659 -27.37 8.24 -10.81
N TYR A 660 -26.47 8.17 -9.82
CA TYR A 660 -25.40 9.15 -9.67
C TYR A 660 -24.47 9.21 -10.90
N GLY A 661 -24.20 8.08 -11.54
CA GLY A 661 -23.47 8.03 -12.82
C GLY A 661 -24.17 8.83 -13.93
N LYS A 662 -25.49 8.64 -14.09
CA LYS A 662 -26.32 9.42 -15.04
C LYS A 662 -26.35 10.91 -14.68
N THR A 663 -26.51 11.28 -13.41
CA THR A 663 -26.49 12.69 -12.96
C THR A 663 -25.14 13.35 -13.24
N VAL A 664 -24.01 12.66 -12.99
CA VAL A 664 -22.67 13.16 -13.31
C VAL A 664 -22.47 13.31 -14.83
N ALA A 665 -23.01 12.40 -15.64
CA ALA A 665 -22.98 12.52 -17.10
C ALA A 665 -23.80 13.73 -17.59
N LEU A 666 -24.99 13.95 -17.04
CA LEU A 666 -25.84 15.11 -17.33
C LEU A 666 -25.13 16.43 -16.98
N LEU A 667 -24.57 16.53 -15.76
CA LEU A 667 -23.83 17.71 -15.31
C LEU A 667 -22.60 18.01 -16.19
N ARG A 668 -21.89 16.96 -16.67
CA ARG A 668 -20.80 17.12 -17.65
C ARG A 668 -21.30 17.61 -19.01
N ALA A 669 -22.47 17.16 -19.47
CA ALA A 669 -23.07 17.63 -20.71
C ALA A 669 -23.51 19.11 -20.60
N GLN A 670 -24.11 19.50 -19.46
CA GLN A 670 -24.46 20.89 -19.15
C GLN A 670 -23.23 21.80 -19.11
N LEU A 671 -22.16 21.40 -18.41
CA LEU A 671 -20.88 22.12 -18.41
C LEU A 671 -20.29 22.29 -19.82
N LYS A 672 -20.43 21.30 -20.70
CA LYS A 672 -19.98 21.36 -22.10
C LYS A 672 -20.89 22.23 -22.98
N LEU A 673 -22.16 22.40 -22.62
CA LEU A 673 -23.08 23.36 -23.26
C LEU A 673 -22.76 24.78 -22.83
N GLU A 674 -22.72 25.07 -21.52
CA GLU A 674 -22.30 26.38 -20.99
C GLU A 674 -20.93 26.82 -21.54
N GLY A 675 -19.98 25.88 -21.67
CA GLY A 675 -18.66 26.17 -22.24
C GLY A 675 -18.72 26.59 -23.71
N ARG A 676 -19.64 26.03 -24.51
CA ARG A 676 -19.87 26.43 -25.90
C ARG A 676 -20.60 27.78 -25.98
N ASP A 677 -21.61 27.99 -25.16
CA ASP A 677 -22.38 29.26 -25.15
C ASP A 677 -21.48 30.44 -24.73
N LYS A 678 -20.61 30.24 -23.73
CA LYS A 678 -19.60 31.24 -23.35
C LYS A 678 -18.60 31.53 -24.48
N GLN A 679 -18.15 30.51 -25.21
CA GLN A 679 -17.31 30.71 -26.41
C GLN A 679 -18.04 31.44 -27.54
N PHE A 680 -19.33 31.17 -27.73
CA PHE A 680 -20.17 31.86 -28.72
C PHE A 680 -20.38 33.34 -28.36
N LEU A 681 -20.71 33.64 -27.11
CA LEU A 681 -20.84 35.00 -26.60
C LEU A 681 -19.53 35.80 -26.71
N VAL A 682 -18.39 35.19 -26.38
CA VAL A 682 -17.07 35.83 -26.54
C VAL A 682 -16.80 36.18 -28.01
N LYS A 683 -17.12 35.29 -28.96
CA LYS A 683 -17.00 35.58 -30.40
C LYS A 683 -17.90 36.74 -30.85
N GLN A 684 -19.14 36.80 -30.38
CA GLN A 684 -20.03 37.93 -30.70
C GLN A 684 -19.50 39.24 -30.13
N ILE A 685 -18.98 39.25 -28.89
CA ILE A 685 -18.37 40.44 -28.28
C ILE A 685 -17.12 40.87 -29.06
N GLU A 686 -16.29 39.92 -29.50
CA GLU A 686 -15.09 40.20 -30.30
C GLU A 686 -15.46 40.77 -31.69
N GLU A 687 -16.50 40.24 -32.33
CA GLU A 687 -17.01 40.75 -33.61
C GLU A 687 -17.62 42.16 -33.47
N LEU A 688 -18.38 42.40 -32.39
CA LEU A 688 -18.95 43.72 -32.08
C LEU A 688 -17.85 44.73 -31.75
N SER A 689 -16.85 44.33 -30.97
CA SER A 689 -15.64 45.12 -30.68
C SER A 689 -14.90 45.49 -31.96
N ARG A 690 -14.76 44.54 -32.90
CA ARG A 690 -14.09 44.77 -34.19
C ARG A 690 -14.86 45.76 -35.06
N LYS A 691 -16.20 45.72 -35.05
CA LYS A 691 -17.06 46.71 -35.73
C LYS A 691 -16.97 48.10 -35.08
N LEU A 692 -16.90 48.18 -33.75
CA LEU A 692 -16.75 49.43 -32.98
C LEU A 692 -15.33 50.02 -33.03
N GLN A 693 -14.32 49.25 -33.42
CA GLN A 693 -12.93 49.69 -33.58
C GLN A 693 -12.59 50.17 -35.00
N ILE A 694 -13.55 50.24 -35.91
CA ILE A 694 -13.41 50.98 -37.17
C ILE A 694 -13.74 52.45 -36.87
N PRO A 695 -12.78 53.39 -36.87
CA PRO A 695 -13.10 54.80 -36.82
C PRO A 695 -13.46 55.25 -38.23
N ASP A 696 -14.61 55.91 -38.40
CA ASP A 696 -14.97 56.58 -39.65
C ASP A 696 -14.03 57.78 -39.88
N HIS A 697 -12.88 57.52 -40.52
CA HIS A 697 -11.96 58.53 -41.04
C HIS A 697 -12.21 58.80 -42.52
N THR A 698 -13.44 59.18 -42.88
CA THR A 698 -13.78 59.82 -44.17
C THR A 698 -14.98 60.77 -44.03
N THR A 699 -14.70 62.00 -43.58
CA THR A 699 -15.42 63.24 -43.94
C THR A 699 -14.42 64.37 -43.99
#